data_AF-I0QRN4-F1
#
_entry.id   AF-I0QRN4-F1
#
_cell.length_a   1.000
_cell.length_b   1.000
_cell.length_c   1.000
_cell.angle_alpha   90.00
_cell.angle_beta   90.00
_cell.angle_gamma   90.00
#
_symmetry.space_group_name_H-M   'P 1'
#
loop_
_entity.id
_entity.type
_entity.pdbx_description
1 polymer ?
#
loop_
_entity_poly.entity_id
_entity_poly.type
_entity_poly.pdbx_seq_one_letter_code
_entity_poly.pdbx_strand_id
1 'polypeptide(L)'
;MASNDVINAQRYASEAKVAAATAKVYSDQNTTIVTDAQEYADQASTYADNSSASASLAEQYYSYSTGLSSWFIGTQSTAPITRNDGSALQVGDMYKNSSDDEVYSYNSDGTWTNISYDAASAKEYYEYNVGNYEYIAELTAQNYSFSNALSSDSGAALVGAYNGLSVQDNLTNTVKGGNTFVDGATLDSVLDQINDGTNLYYWTGDFPKVVPANSSVDATGGIESGAWSVSGDGLLRTALASAESGAALVATQQGLTGTVARTQDNKNAESISLMDGGSERSDFDPSVEETAIKLLAKSERIPYLGAKQYCIPGSTLKTFNWIDGYKDRGAAVSFSNLTTPDHVEPTTQVLGLADASGLGSYSDRDQVLLFTQIQGAPALLTTSDTTFTANTITSSDIASVSEHLRAGQIIDVTDSSDSTVVYSGLITSLSDSTITVDTAWYLKGGDGTTGTPSESSTAVFVPSTKIWGQNTVVTLASTSKATQFAGYELGLINDKTDGYVGYGFDVVNLGDYGVGQAFQSRGEFNIGFVAYDGTNYGFVSYSANTAGYYSAADTVGALLQNNTYGVQIKGASSYPLLIQDAAGSSTLTAINSSGQIEYLRLRLNSSVTIGGTISSYNVVNFVRPTTDSDTVYLPTANAGLIIKVRNVASTYSVTLVGSYEGTSGVKLQPGNTIELIGDGSTWYTIGHQGPINIRPNVTISVGGTLVPTTSINFVTSTASTDTVTVPTGTTTGQSFIVRNLSSSYSLILSGSVEGATSLTLDAGSSIELYYNGTYWYPISGYSPNVVSSS
;
A
#
# COMPACT_ATOMS: atom_id res chain seq x y z
N MET A 1 17.51 19.19 63.92
CA MET A 1 17.35 20.15 65.02
C MET A 1 17.54 21.61 64.57
N ALA A 2 18.38 21.94 63.59
CA ALA A 2 18.63 23.33 63.15
C ALA A 2 17.43 24.09 62.51
N SER A 3 16.43 23.42 61.95
CA SER A 3 15.32 24.10 61.24
C SER A 3 14.37 24.88 62.17
N ASN A 4 14.08 24.35 63.36
CA ASN A 4 13.14 25.02 64.28
C ASN A 4 13.76 26.29 64.88
N ASP A 5 15.06 26.29 65.15
CA ASP A 5 15.77 27.44 65.72
C ASP A 5 15.95 28.56 64.68
N VAL A 6 16.15 28.22 63.41
CA VAL A 6 16.14 29.19 62.29
C VAL A 6 14.76 29.82 62.12
N ILE A 7 13.69 29.01 62.13
CA ILE A 7 12.31 29.49 62.02
C ILE A 7 11.96 30.40 63.19
N ASN A 8 12.37 30.02 64.41
CA ASN A 8 12.15 30.84 65.60
C ASN A 8 12.95 32.15 65.54
N ALA A 9 14.22 32.14 65.11
CA ALA A 9 15.03 33.35 64.98
C ALA A 9 14.52 34.31 63.89
N GLN A 10 14.04 33.78 62.75
CA GLN A 10 13.39 34.57 61.69
C GLN A 10 12.05 35.16 62.15
N ARG A 11 11.28 34.39 62.93
CA ARG A 11 10.04 34.87 63.56
C ARG A 11 10.34 36.00 64.54
N TYR A 12 11.29 35.83 65.46
CA TYR A 12 11.66 36.87 66.43
C TYR A 12 12.22 38.13 65.76
N ALA A 13 13.02 37.98 64.69
CA ALA A 13 13.48 39.12 63.89
C ALA A 13 12.31 39.89 63.24
N SER A 14 11.29 39.17 62.76
CA SER A 14 10.10 39.76 62.15
C SER A 14 9.23 40.48 63.18
N GLU A 15 9.02 39.88 64.36
CA GLU A 15 8.30 40.47 65.48
C GLU A 15 8.99 41.75 65.99
N ALA A 16 10.34 41.74 66.10
CA ALA A 16 11.12 42.91 66.49
C ALA A 16 11.06 44.05 65.45
N LYS A 17 11.06 43.74 64.14
CA LYS A 17 10.88 44.74 63.08
C LYS A 17 9.50 45.38 63.12
N VAL A 18 8.46 44.60 63.40
CA VAL A 18 7.10 45.11 63.57
C VAL A 18 7.02 46.01 64.80
N ALA A 19 7.59 45.59 65.94
CA ALA A 19 7.65 46.41 67.15
C ALA A 19 8.41 47.74 66.95
N ALA A 20 9.54 47.72 66.24
CA ALA A 20 10.30 48.93 65.89
C ALA A 20 9.49 49.87 64.97
N ALA A 21 8.81 49.32 63.97
CA ALA A 21 7.96 50.09 63.06
C ALA A 21 6.76 50.71 63.80
N THR A 22 6.12 49.97 64.72
CA THR A 22 5.02 50.47 65.53
C THR A 22 5.47 51.56 66.51
N ALA A 23 6.62 51.38 67.18
CA ALA A 23 7.19 52.39 68.07
C ALA A 23 7.56 53.68 67.33
N LYS A 24 8.10 53.57 66.10
CA LYS A 24 8.40 54.70 65.23
C LYS A 24 7.14 55.45 64.78
N VAL A 25 6.08 54.74 64.42
CA VAL A 25 4.79 55.36 64.07
C VAL A 25 4.21 56.13 65.27
N TYR A 26 4.37 55.61 66.48
CA TYR A 26 3.95 56.29 67.72
C TYR A 26 4.82 57.53 68.05
N SER A 27 6.15 57.49 67.82
CA SER A 27 7.02 58.66 68.04
C SER A 27 6.75 59.78 67.02
N ASP A 28 6.50 59.42 65.77
CA ASP A 28 6.18 60.36 64.68
C ASP A 28 4.83 61.07 64.90
N GLN A 29 3.90 60.47 65.67
CA GLN A 29 2.57 61.00 65.95
C GLN A 29 2.45 61.78 67.27
N ASN A 30 3.43 61.71 68.20
CA ASN A 30 3.29 62.26 69.54
C ASN A 30 4.52 63.09 70.01
N THR A 31 4.40 64.42 70.02
CA THR A 31 5.51 65.37 70.21
C THR A 31 6.09 65.46 71.64
N THR A 32 5.50 64.75 72.62
CA THR A 32 5.89 64.88 74.04
C THR A 32 6.75 63.71 74.56
N ILE A 33 6.85 62.60 73.81
CA ILE A 33 7.56 61.37 74.23
C ILE A 33 8.51 60.92 73.10
N VAL A 34 9.25 61.88 72.53
CA VAL A 34 10.03 61.64 71.31
C VAL A 34 11.37 60.95 71.61
N THR A 35 12.01 61.25 72.73
CA THR A 35 13.38 60.75 73.00
C THR A 35 13.40 59.28 73.39
N ASP A 36 12.55 58.86 74.34
CA ASP A 36 12.53 57.48 74.82
C ASP A 36 11.98 56.52 73.75
N ALA A 37 10.93 56.91 73.01
CA ALA A 37 10.35 56.09 71.95
C ALA A 37 11.30 55.90 70.76
N GLN A 38 12.11 56.93 70.44
CA GLN A 38 13.14 56.83 69.40
C GLN A 38 14.28 55.91 69.84
N GLU A 39 14.74 56.02 71.09
CA GLU A 39 15.76 55.14 71.66
C GLU A 39 15.30 53.66 71.66
N TYR A 40 14.03 53.40 71.95
CA TYR A 40 13.45 52.05 71.86
C TYR A 40 13.30 51.55 70.42
N ALA A 41 12.94 52.40 69.46
CA ALA A 41 12.87 52.03 68.05
C ALA A 41 14.27 51.67 67.50
N ASP A 42 15.30 52.43 67.88
CA ASP A 42 16.69 52.19 67.48
C ASP A 42 17.24 50.90 68.11
N GLN A 43 16.92 50.64 69.39
CA GLN A 43 17.27 49.38 70.05
C GLN A 43 16.56 48.19 69.39
N ALA A 44 15.25 48.26 69.16
CA ALA A 44 14.48 47.18 68.51
C ALA A 44 14.96 46.89 67.07
N SER A 45 15.34 47.93 66.32
CA SER A 45 15.95 47.77 64.98
C SER A 45 17.32 47.07 65.07
N THR A 46 18.15 47.45 66.03
CA THR A 46 19.46 46.82 66.26
C THR A 46 19.32 45.33 66.60
N TYR A 47 18.31 44.97 67.41
CA TYR A 47 18.01 43.56 67.73
C TYR A 47 17.47 42.78 66.53
N ALA A 48 16.63 43.39 65.70
CA ALA A 48 16.16 42.79 64.46
C ALA A 48 17.29 42.48 63.46
N ASP A 49 18.26 43.38 63.35
CA ASP A 49 19.43 43.20 62.49
C ASP A 49 20.35 42.07 63.01
N ASN A 50 20.59 42.02 64.32
CA ASN A 50 21.36 40.95 64.96
C ASN A 50 20.69 39.57 64.82
N SER A 51 19.37 39.50 64.94
CA SER A 51 18.62 38.25 64.78
C SER A 51 18.55 37.80 63.31
N SER A 52 18.47 38.74 62.36
CA SER A 52 18.54 38.46 60.91
C SER A 52 19.92 37.97 60.48
N ALA A 53 20.99 38.52 61.06
CA ALA A 53 22.36 38.06 60.84
C ALA A 53 22.57 36.64 61.39
N SER A 54 22.01 36.33 62.55
CA SER A 54 22.06 35.01 63.17
C SER A 54 21.31 33.95 62.36
N ALA A 55 20.13 34.28 61.82
CA ALA A 55 19.37 33.39 60.94
C ALA A 55 20.11 33.09 59.62
N SER A 56 20.73 34.10 59.01
CA SER A 56 21.55 33.95 57.79
C SER A 56 22.75 33.02 58.02
N LEU A 57 23.40 33.14 59.17
CA LEU A 57 24.52 32.28 59.54
C LEU A 57 24.07 30.83 59.75
N ALA A 58 22.93 30.61 60.41
CA ALA A 58 22.36 29.29 60.64
C ALA A 58 21.84 28.61 59.35
N GLU A 59 21.30 29.36 58.39
CA GLU A 59 20.97 28.86 57.04
C GLU A 59 22.22 28.43 56.25
N GLN A 60 23.32 29.17 56.40
CA GLN A 60 24.60 28.82 55.80
C GLN A 60 25.15 27.50 56.38
N TYR A 61 25.02 27.29 57.70
CA TYR A 61 25.36 26.03 58.37
C TYR A 61 24.45 24.85 57.98
N TYR A 62 23.13 25.09 57.84
CA TYR A 62 22.20 24.05 57.40
C TYR A 62 22.50 23.59 55.97
N SER A 63 22.81 24.54 55.07
CA SER A 63 23.19 24.25 53.67
C SER A 63 24.51 23.47 53.58
N TYR A 64 25.47 23.73 54.47
CA TYR A 64 26.70 22.94 54.58
C TYR A 64 26.46 21.53 55.14
N SER A 65 25.54 21.37 56.09
CA SER A 65 25.21 20.08 56.71
C SER A 65 24.41 19.14 55.80
N THR A 66 23.56 19.68 54.92
CA THR A 66 22.72 18.88 54.01
C THR A 66 23.51 18.38 52.80
N GLY A 67 24.51 19.13 52.32
CA GLY A 67 25.40 18.70 51.24
C GLY A 67 26.38 17.57 51.60
N LEU A 68 26.72 17.40 52.89
CA LEU A 68 27.68 16.39 53.37
C LEU A 68 27.01 15.10 53.90
N SER A 69 25.68 15.09 54.06
CA SER A 69 24.95 13.98 54.71
C SER A 69 24.76 12.73 53.86
N SER A 70 24.84 12.80 52.52
CA SER A 70 24.62 11.64 51.65
C SER A 70 25.82 10.72 51.50
N TRP A 71 27.02 11.18 51.88
CA TRP A 71 28.27 10.42 51.76
C TRP A 71 28.81 9.98 53.11
N PHE A 72 28.32 10.51 54.24
CA PHE A 72 28.82 10.17 55.58
C PHE A 72 27.94 9.10 56.25
N ILE A 73 28.47 7.88 56.35
CA ILE A 73 27.81 6.70 56.94
C ILE A 73 27.76 6.80 58.48
N GLY A 74 28.58 7.65 59.11
CA GLY A 74 28.58 7.89 60.55
C GLY A 74 29.80 7.28 61.27
N THR A 75 29.71 7.18 62.59
CA THR A 75 30.78 6.65 63.44
C THR A 75 30.60 5.15 63.69
N GLN A 76 31.57 4.33 63.28
CA GLN A 76 31.51 2.86 63.37
C GLN A 76 32.80 2.32 63.99
N SER A 77 32.76 1.19 64.69
CA SER A 77 33.97 0.58 65.29
C SER A 77 34.81 -0.23 64.31
N THR A 78 34.27 -0.54 63.13
CA THR A 78 34.93 -1.26 62.03
C THR A 78 34.47 -0.72 60.69
N ALA A 79 35.24 -0.99 59.62
CA ALA A 79 34.90 -0.61 58.26
C ALA A 79 33.49 -1.11 57.86
N PRO A 80 32.57 -0.21 57.44
CA PRO A 80 31.27 -0.59 56.94
C PRO A 80 31.41 -1.46 55.69
N ILE A 81 30.45 -2.38 55.50
CA ILE A 81 30.29 -3.18 54.28
C ILE A 81 29.06 -2.76 53.46
N THR A 82 28.16 -1.98 54.06
CA THR A 82 26.95 -1.39 53.47
C THR A 82 26.69 -0.04 54.12
N ARG A 83 25.87 0.80 53.49
CA ARG A 83 25.35 2.04 54.10
C ARG A 83 24.32 1.73 55.19
N ASN A 84 23.94 2.75 55.96
CA ASN A 84 22.97 2.63 57.06
C ASN A 84 21.57 2.18 56.63
N ASP A 85 21.22 2.39 55.35
CA ASP A 85 19.95 1.94 54.75
C ASP A 85 20.03 0.54 54.13
N GLY A 86 21.17 -0.15 54.25
CA GLY A 86 21.42 -1.48 53.69
C GLY A 86 21.85 -1.49 52.22
N SER A 87 21.97 -0.32 51.57
CA SER A 87 22.47 -0.23 50.19
C SER A 87 23.98 -0.47 50.10
N ALA A 88 24.45 -0.82 48.91
CA ALA A 88 25.87 -1.02 48.64
C ALA A 88 26.65 0.30 48.77
N LEU A 89 27.88 0.22 49.28
CA LEU A 89 28.79 1.36 49.38
C LEU A 89 29.10 1.94 48.00
N GLN A 90 29.20 3.25 47.90
CA GLN A 90 29.69 3.92 46.70
C GLN A 90 31.01 4.62 46.97
N VAL A 91 31.77 4.79 45.90
CA VAL A 91 33.04 5.51 45.92
C VAL A 91 32.82 6.90 46.49
N GLY A 92 33.64 7.28 47.46
CA GLY A 92 33.58 8.53 48.20
C GLY A 92 32.76 8.48 49.48
N ASP A 93 32.04 7.39 49.77
CA ASP A 93 31.42 7.21 51.08
C ASP A 93 32.48 7.35 52.19
N MET A 94 32.10 7.89 53.34
CA MET A 94 32.98 8.21 54.45
C MET A 94 32.41 7.70 55.76
N TYR A 95 33.27 7.24 56.66
CA TYR A 95 32.90 6.93 58.05
C TYR A 95 34.03 7.32 59.00
N LYS A 96 33.69 7.56 60.28
CA LYS A 96 34.69 7.74 61.34
C LYS A 96 34.87 6.42 62.08
N ASN A 97 36.10 5.93 62.18
CA ASN A 97 36.38 4.74 62.97
C ASN A 97 36.50 5.15 64.45
N SER A 98 35.59 4.65 65.30
CA SER A 98 35.59 4.99 66.73
C SER A 98 36.77 4.39 67.51
N SER A 99 37.51 3.45 66.92
CA SER A 99 38.63 2.78 67.57
C SER A 99 39.94 3.57 67.49
N ASP A 100 40.15 4.33 66.41
CA ASP A 100 41.35 5.16 66.19
C ASP A 100 41.03 6.66 66.06
N ASP A 101 39.75 7.02 66.04
CA ASP A 101 39.22 8.38 65.87
C ASP A 101 39.54 9.02 64.50
N GLU A 102 39.93 8.21 63.51
CA GLU A 102 40.30 8.66 62.18
C GLU A 102 39.13 8.52 61.18
N VAL A 103 39.14 9.32 60.10
CA VAL A 103 38.14 9.29 59.03
C VAL A 103 38.67 8.53 57.81
N TYR A 104 37.82 7.69 57.25
CA TYR A 104 38.12 6.85 56.09
C TYR A 104 37.16 7.15 54.95
N SER A 105 37.63 7.06 53.70
CA SER A 105 36.80 7.15 52.49
C SER A 105 36.91 5.88 51.63
N TYR A 106 35.78 5.47 51.02
CA TYR A 106 35.67 4.25 50.21
C TYR A 106 36.10 4.53 48.77
N ASN A 107 37.08 3.79 48.26
CA ASN A 107 37.62 3.99 46.91
C ASN A 107 36.91 3.14 45.86
N SER A 108 37.18 3.43 44.59
CA SER A 108 36.67 2.67 43.44
C SER A 108 37.17 1.23 43.34
N ASP A 109 38.24 0.88 44.04
CA ASP A 109 38.78 -0.47 44.11
C ASP A 109 38.17 -1.32 45.25
N GLY A 110 37.21 -0.76 45.99
CA GLY A 110 36.52 -1.45 47.08
C GLY A 110 37.25 -1.41 48.43
N THR A 111 38.30 -0.60 48.56
CA THR A 111 39.05 -0.43 49.81
C THR A 111 38.70 0.87 50.54
N TRP A 112 39.01 0.93 51.84
CA TRP A 112 38.89 2.15 52.65
C TRP A 112 40.27 2.79 52.86
N THR A 113 40.44 4.06 52.51
CA THR A 113 41.67 4.84 52.75
C THR A 113 41.47 5.82 53.88
N ASN A 114 42.42 5.89 54.83
CA ASN A 114 42.47 6.93 55.86
C ASN A 114 42.80 8.28 55.21
N ILE A 115 41.91 9.25 55.37
CA ILE A 115 42.05 10.60 54.77
C ILE A 115 42.41 11.68 55.78
N SER A 116 42.70 11.31 57.02
CA SER A 116 42.82 12.25 58.15
C SER A 116 44.12 13.04 58.19
N TYR A 117 45.10 12.72 57.33
CA TYR A 117 46.38 13.42 57.25
C TYR A 117 46.47 14.51 56.16
N ASP A 118 45.44 14.71 55.32
CA ASP A 118 45.39 15.81 54.33
C ASP A 118 44.52 16.99 54.82
N ALA A 119 44.50 17.18 56.14
CA ALA A 119 43.50 17.95 56.86
C ALA A 119 44.06 19.21 57.52
N ALA A 120 44.89 19.97 56.81
CA ALA A 120 45.03 21.40 57.11
C ALA A 120 43.65 22.11 57.04
N SER A 121 42.69 21.52 56.34
CA SER A 121 41.29 21.94 56.21
C SER A 121 40.33 21.40 57.30
N ALA A 122 40.71 20.37 58.09
CA ALA A 122 39.79 19.80 59.10
C ALA A 122 40.06 20.29 60.53
N LYS A 123 41.25 20.83 60.80
CA LYS A 123 41.54 21.47 62.10
C LYS A 123 40.82 22.83 62.26
N GLU A 124 40.64 23.56 61.17
CA GLU A 124 39.82 24.79 61.11
C GLU A 124 38.31 24.49 61.21
N TYR A 125 37.90 23.24 60.94
CA TYR A 125 36.49 22.82 60.90
C TYR A 125 35.92 22.41 62.27
N TYR A 126 36.77 22.04 63.24
CA TYR A 126 36.33 21.59 64.56
C TYR A 126 36.50 22.66 65.66
N GLU A 127 37.54 23.49 65.61
CA GLU A 127 37.70 24.59 66.59
C GLU A 127 36.69 25.74 66.35
N TYR A 128 36.12 25.87 65.15
CA TYR A 128 35.06 26.85 64.86
C TYR A 128 33.65 26.39 65.29
N ASN A 129 33.44 25.08 65.57
CA ASN A 129 32.13 24.50 65.82
C ASN A 129 31.78 24.28 67.30
N VAL A 130 32.69 24.50 68.26
CA VAL A 130 32.39 24.31 69.69
C VAL A 130 32.48 25.62 70.48
N GLY A 131 33.26 26.61 70.02
CA GLY A 131 33.41 27.90 70.70
C GLY A 131 32.25 28.90 70.56
N ASN A 132 31.31 28.68 69.63
CA ASN A 132 30.21 29.62 69.37
C ASN A 132 28.82 29.12 69.81
N TYR A 133 28.71 27.93 70.39
CA TYR A 133 27.45 27.44 70.96
C TYR A 133 27.06 28.18 72.25
N GLU A 134 28.02 28.67 73.03
CA GLU A 134 27.76 29.51 74.22
C GLU A 134 27.28 30.91 73.84
N TYR A 135 27.76 31.48 72.73
CA TYR A 135 27.33 32.81 72.25
C TYR A 135 25.88 32.81 71.75
N ILE A 136 25.44 31.74 71.07
CA ILE A 136 24.05 31.60 70.60
C ILE A 136 23.09 31.32 71.76
N ALA A 137 23.51 30.59 72.80
CA ALA A 137 22.70 30.36 73.99
C ALA A 137 22.48 31.62 74.84
N GLU A 138 23.50 32.47 75.00
CA GLU A 138 23.38 33.76 75.71
C GLU A 138 22.49 34.77 74.97
N LEU A 139 22.58 34.84 73.63
CA LEU A 139 21.71 35.68 72.80
C LEU A 139 20.26 35.18 72.74
N THR A 140 20.04 33.86 72.74
CA THR A 140 18.69 33.25 72.82
C THR A 140 18.05 33.53 74.18
N ALA A 141 18.84 33.51 75.27
CA ALA A 141 18.37 33.86 76.61
C ALA A 141 17.99 35.36 76.74
N GLN A 142 18.74 36.27 76.10
CA GLN A 142 18.37 37.69 76.04
C GLN A 142 17.08 37.92 75.24
N ASN A 143 16.88 37.24 74.10
CA ASN A 143 15.64 37.31 73.31
C ASN A 143 14.41 36.74 74.05
N TYR A 144 14.59 35.68 74.83
CA TYR A 144 13.52 35.12 75.69
C TYR A 144 13.11 36.09 76.81
N SER A 145 14.06 36.85 77.36
CA SER A 145 13.80 37.85 78.39
C SER A 145 13.00 39.06 77.87
N PHE A 146 13.21 39.46 76.59
CA PHE A 146 12.48 40.55 75.95
C PHE A 146 11.04 40.17 75.60
N SER A 147 10.81 38.94 75.12
CA SER A 147 9.46 38.40 74.90
C SER A 147 8.64 38.32 76.20
N ASN A 148 9.28 37.93 77.31
CA ASN A 148 8.67 37.96 78.65
C ASN A 148 8.43 39.39 79.18
N ALA A 149 9.27 40.36 78.81
CA ALA A 149 9.07 41.76 79.18
C ALA A 149 7.87 42.39 78.45
N LEU A 150 7.71 42.13 77.14
CA LEU A 150 6.58 42.57 76.31
C LEU A 150 5.24 41.93 76.69
N SER A 151 5.28 40.71 77.24
CA SER A 151 4.09 39.97 77.69
C SER A 151 3.75 40.19 79.18
N SER A 152 4.56 40.94 79.92
CA SER A 152 4.26 41.32 81.31
C SER A 152 3.37 42.56 81.38
N ASP A 153 2.58 42.68 82.45
CA ASP A 153 1.75 43.88 82.73
C ASP A 153 2.57 45.18 82.80
N SER A 154 3.88 45.08 83.08
CA SER A 154 4.81 46.22 83.09
C SER A 154 5.25 46.65 81.67
N GLY A 155 5.28 45.72 80.71
CA GLY A 155 5.57 46.03 79.30
C GLY A 155 4.38 46.65 78.55
N ALA A 156 3.15 46.25 78.89
CA ALA A 156 1.92 46.81 78.32
C ALA A 156 1.73 48.31 78.64
N ALA A 157 2.24 48.77 79.79
CA ALA A 157 2.18 50.17 80.20
C ALA A 157 3.12 51.09 79.40
N LEU A 158 4.19 50.55 78.79
CA LEU A 158 5.20 51.32 78.05
C LEU A 158 4.79 51.64 76.60
N VAL A 159 3.76 50.96 76.07
CA VAL A 159 3.16 51.21 74.73
C VAL A 159 1.76 51.85 74.79
N GLY A 160 1.32 52.30 75.97
CA GLY A 160 0.11 53.12 76.11
C GLY A 160 -1.24 52.39 76.01
N ALA A 161 -1.28 51.07 76.24
CA ALA A 161 -2.54 50.32 76.29
C ALA A 161 -3.23 50.47 77.66
N TYR A 162 -4.39 51.13 77.71
CA TYR A 162 -5.05 51.55 78.94
C TYR A 162 -6.08 50.55 79.50
N ASN A 163 -5.87 49.23 79.36
CA ASN A 163 -6.87 48.25 79.83
C ASN A 163 -6.46 46.78 79.58
N GLY A 164 -5.47 46.27 80.33
CA GLY A 164 -5.42 44.89 80.84
C GLY A 164 -5.61 43.69 79.87
N LEU A 165 -5.54 43.87 78.56
CA LEU A 165 -5.60 42.81 77.55
C LEU A 165 -4.24 42.69 76.87
N SER A 166 -3.83 41.45 76.57
CA SER A 166 -2.54 41.20 75.91
C SER A 166 -2.52 41.83 74.51
N VAL A 167 -1.33 42.21 74.01
CA VAL A 167 -1.15 42.70 72.63
C VAL A 167 -1.68 41.66 71.62
N GLN A 168 -1.59 40.37 71.95
CA GLN A 168 -2.16 39.26 71.17
C GLN A 168 -3.69 39.35 71.07
N ASP A 169 -4.40 39.63 72.17
CA ASP A 169 -5.86 39.75 72.19
C ASP A 169 -6.35 41.00 71.45
N ASN A 170 -5.59 42.10 71.55
CA ASN A 170 -5.89 43.33 70.81
C ASN A 170 -5.63 43.17 69.31
N LEU A 171 -4.57 42.47 68.91
CA LEU A 171 -4.27 42.21 67.50
C LEU A 171 -5.30 41.25 66.88
N THR A 172 -5.72 40.24 67.65
CA THR A 172 -6.74 39.26 67.23
C THR A 172 -8.14 39.88 67.13
N ASN A 173 -8.47 40.86 67.98
CA ASN A 173 -9.74 41.60 67.88
C ASN A 173 -9.71 42.76 66.87
N THR A 174 -8.55 43.36 66.62
CA THR A 174 -8.40 44.48 65.67
C THR A 174 -8.35 43.97 64.22
N VAL A 175 -7.86 42.74 63.97
CA VAL A 175 -8.08 42.00 62.71
C VAL A 175 -9.43 41.29 62.81
N LYS A 176 -10.53 42.02 62.58
CA LYS A 176 -11.94 41.64 62.82
C LYS A 176 -12.38 40.29 62.21
N GLY A 177 -12.02 39.17 62.84
CA GLY A 177 -12.52 37.82 62.57
C GLY A 177 -13.32 37.19 63.72
N GLY A 178 -13.60 37.96 64.79
CA GLY A 178 -14.23 37.46 66.02
C GLY A 178 -15.74 37.28 65.98
N ASN A 179 -16.45 37.88 65.01
CA ASN A 179 -17.89 37.65 64.85
C ASN A 179 -18.13 36.24 64.30
N THR A 180 -19.11 35.52 64.85
CA THR A 180 -19.52 34.20 64.34
C THR A 180 -21.01 34.20 63.98
N PHE A 181 -21.41 33.38 63.00
CA PHE A 181 -22.85 33.19 62.71
C PHE A 181 -23.62 32.56 63.89
N VAL A 182 -22.91 31.84 64.78
CA VAL A 182 -23.46 31.25 66.01
C VAL A 182 -23.84 32.34 67.02
N ASP A 183 -22.97 33.33 67.22
CA ASP A 183 -23.20 34.40 68.19
C ASP A 183 -24.03 35.56 67.62
N GLY A 184 -24.06 35.70 66.29
CA GLY A 184 -24.68 36.83 65.60
C GLY A 184 -23.83 38.10 65.70
N ALA A 185 -24.07 39.05 64.79
CA ALA A 185 -23.33 40.32 64.74
C ALA A 185 -24.09 41.38 63.95
N THR A 186 -23.75 42.65 64.17
CA THR A 186 -24.11 43.73 63.23
C THR A 186 -22.83 44.16 62.53
N LEU A 187 -22.83 44.05 61.20
CA LEU A 187 -21.74 44.53 60.35
C LEU A 187 -22.11 45.94 59.87
N ASP A 188 -21.26 46.93 60.09
CA ASP A 188 -21.51 48.33 59.74
C ASP A 188 -20.76 48.75 58.46
N SER A 189 -19.83 47.92 58.01
CA SER A 189 -19.01 48.15 56.82
C SER A 189 -18.51 46.86 56.18
N VAL A 190 -18.01 46.98 54.95
CA VAL A 190 -17.38 45.88 54.21
C VAL A 190 -16.10 45.33 54.89
N LEU A 191 -15.53 46.08 55.84
CA LEU A 191 -14.37 45.66 56.62
C LEU A 191 -14.74 44.75 57.80
N ASP A 192 -16.03 44.66 58.14
CA ASP A 192 -16.50 43.78 59.19
C ASP A 192 -16.70 42.38 58.63
N GLN A 193 -15.97 41.42 59.17
CA GLN A 193 -16.07 40.01 58.77
C GLN A 193 -16.77 39.19 59.85
N ILE A 194 -17.31 38.05 59.43
CA ILE A 194 -17.99 37.05 60.27
C ILE A 194 -17.57 35.65 59.82
N ASN A 195 -17.37 34.70 60.72
CA ASN A 195 -16.96 33.34 60.39
C ASN A 195 -18.07 32.30 60.68
N ASP A 196 -18.09 31.22 59.90
CA ASP A 196 -18.96 30.04 60.09
C ASP A 196 -18.21 28.85 60.72
N GLY A 197 -17.01 29.09 61.25
CA GLY A 197 -16.08 28.06 61.73
C GLY A 197 -15.14 27.48 60.67
N THR A 198 -15.39 27.69 59.38
CA THR A 198 -14.53 27.21 58.28
C THR A 198 -14.01 28.36 57.42
N ASN A 199 -14.87 29.30 57.02
CA ASN A 199 -14.54 30.43 56.18
C ASN A 199 -14.87 31.75 56.87
N LEU A 200 -14.17 32.82 56.47
CA LEU A 200 -14.52 34.20 56.81
C LEU A 200 -15.40 34.76 55.70
N TYR A 201 -16.40 35.56 56.07
CA TYR A 201 -17.37 36.18 55.17
C TYR A 201 -17.46 37.67 55.43
N TYR A 202 -17.76 38.44 54.41
CA TYR A 202 -18.09 39.86 54.51
C TYR A 202 -19.36 40.14 53.70
N TRP A 203 -20.13 41.14 54.12
CA TRP A 203 -21.36 41.52 53.43
C TRP A 203 -21.05 42.50 52.30
N THR A 204 -21.72 42.34 51.15
CA THR A 204 -21.54 43.21 49.97
C THR A 204 -22.78 44.02 49.62
N GLY A 205 -23.88 43.81 50.34
CA GLY A 205 -25.10 44.60 50.21
C GLY A 205 -25.09 45.86 51.07
N ASP A 206 -26.29 46.41 51.32
CA ASP A 206 -26.45 47.61 52.13
C ASP A 206 -26.11 47.37 53.60
N PHE A 207 -25.49 48.38 54.22
CA PHE A 207 -25.13 48.41 55.64
C PHE A 207 -26.11 49.31 56.43
N PRO A 208 -26.35 49.03 57.73
CA PRO A 208 -25.77 47.93 58.51
C PRO A 208 -26.46 46.59 58.22
N LYS A 209 -25.68 45.50 58.22
CA LYS A 209 -26.18 44.13 58.11
C LYS A 209 -26.29 43.49 59.48
N VAL A 210 -27.52 43.29 59.94
CA VAL A 210 -27.80 42.54 61.17
C VAL A 210 -27.86 41.04 60.86
N VAL A 211 -27.03 40.26 61.53
CA VAL A 211 -26.94 38.79 61.49
C VAL A 211 -27.44 38.25 62.82
N PRO A 212 -28.61 37.58 62.88
CA PRO A 212 -29.10 36.97 64.10
C PRO A 212 -28.16 35.87 64.61
N ALA A 213 -28.15 35.65 65.94
CA ALA A 213 -27.48 34.49 66.54
C ALA A 213 -28.09 33.17 66.03
N ASN A 214 -27.28 32.11 65.99
CA ASN A 214 -27.61 30.79 65.45
C ASN A 214 -28.12 30.82 64.00
N SER A 215 -27.58 31.71 63.18
CA SER A 215 -27.92 31.79 61.76
C SER A 215 -26.86 31.09 60.90
N SER A 216 -27.02 31.17 59.58
CA SER A 216 -26.05 30.68 58.60
C SER A 216 -25.98 31.66 57.43
N VAL A 217 -24.96 31.49 56.59
CA VAL A 217 -24.80 32.23 55.34
C VAL A 217 -26.09 32.13 54.51
N ASP A 218 -26.59 30.93 54.26
CA ASP A 218 -27.82 30.69 53.47
C ASP A 218 -29.06 31.32 54.11
N ALA A 219 -29.22 31.18 55.43
CA ALA A 219 -30.38 31.72 56.15
C ALA A 219 -30.41 33.26 56.21
N THR A 220 -29.30 33.92 55.89
CA THR A 220 -29.15 35.37 56.01
C THR A 220 -28.80 36.07 54.70
N GLY A 221 -28.99 35.40 53.56
CA GLY A 221 -28.91 36.00 52.23
C GLY A 221 -28.16 35.17 51.19
N GLY A 222 -27.48 34.09 51.59
CA GLY A 222 -26.69 33.27 50.67
C GLY A 222 -25.45 33.98 50.12
N ILE A 223 -24.71 33.28 49.26
CA ILE A 223 -23.53 33.78 48.58
C ILE A 223 -23.92 34.22 47.17
N GLU A 224 -24.07 35.53 46.96
CA GLU A 224 -24.37 36.12 45.66
C GLU A 224 -23.99 37.61 45.64
N SER A 225 -24.10 38.25 44.46
CA SER A 225 -23.83 39.69 44.32
C SER A 225 -24.79 40.51 45.17
N GLY A 226 -24.26 41.35 46.06
CA GLY A 226 -25.07 42.14 47.01
C GLY A 226 -25.46 41.37 48.28
N ALA A 227 -24.94 40.15 48.49
CA ALA A 227 -25.13 39.36 49.70
C ALA A 227 -23.77 39.01 50.35
N TRP A 228 -23.63 37.78 50.87
CA TRP A 228 -22.36 37.33 51.46
C TRP A 228 -21.30 37.07 50.40
N SER A 229 -20.06 37.44 50.70
CA SER A 229 -18.87 37.04 49.94
C SER A 229 -17.83 36.45 50.89
N VAL A 230 -17.05 35.48 50.44
CA VAL A 230 -16.01 34.83 51.25
C VAL A 230 -14.71 35.63 51.21
N SER A 231 -14.11 35.86 52.37
CA SER A 231 -12.76 36.35 52.53
C SER A 231 -11.80 35.15 52.54
N GLY A 232 -11.15 34.92 51.40
CA GLY A 232 -10.21 33.81 51.19
C GLY A 232 -10.51 33.01 49.93
N ASP A 233 -9.67 32.01 49.65
CA ASP A 233 -9.78 31.16 48.45
C ASP A 233 -10.33 29.75 48.74
N GLY A 234 -10.77 29.46 49.97
CA GLY A 234 -11.23 28.14 50.41
C GLY A 234 -12.37 27.57 49.56
N LEU A 235 -13.42 28.34 49.30
CA LEU A 235 -14.52 27.90 48.42
C LEU A 235 -14.06 27.70 46.97
N LEU A 236 -13.16 28.54 46.45
CA LEU A 236 -12.61 28.40 45.11
C LEU A 236 -11.79 27.10 45.00
N ARG A 237 -10.95 26.80 46.00
CA ARG A 237 -10.19 25.55 46.07
C ARG A 237 -11.11 24.34 46.12
N THR A 238 -12.15 24.38 46.95
CA THR A 238 -13.14 23.29 47.03
C THR A 238 -13.88 23.10 45.71
N ALA A 239 -14.31 24.19 45.07
CA ALA A 239 -15.03 24.14 43.80
C ALA A 239 -14.16 23.62 42.65
N LEU A 240 -12.89 24.04 42.58
CA LEU A 240 -11.93 23.56 41.59
C LEU A 240 -11.45 22.13 41.85
N ALA A 241 -11.40 21.69 43.11
CA ALA A 241 -11.04 20.32 43.49
C ALA A 241 -12.19 19.30 43.30
N SER A 242 -13.42 19.78 43.06
CA SER A 242 -14.58 18.93 42.79
C SER A 242 -14.41 18.13 41.50
N ALA A 243 -14.58 16.80 41.60
CA ALA A 243 -14.56 15.92 40.44
C ALA A 243 -15.77 16.13 39.51
N GLU A 244 -16.90 16.61 40.03
CA GLU A 244 -18.14 16.80 39.26
C GLU A 244 -18.18 18.13 38.50
N SER A 245 -17.57 19.18 39.06
CA SER A 245 -17.75 20.55 38.57
C SER A 245 -16.46 21.32 38.30
N GLY A 246 -15.31 20.87 38.83
CA GLY A 246 -14.06 21.63 38.77
C GLY A 246 -13.64 21.98 37.34
N ALA A 247 -13.67 21.01 36.43
CA ALA A 247 -13.35 21.23 35.02
C ALA A 247 -14.37 22.13 34.29
N ALA A 248 -15.64 22.12 34.71
CA ALA A 248 -16.67 22.97 34.12
C ALA A 248 -16.50 24.46 34.49
N LEU A 249 -15.79 24.76 35.58
CA LEU A 249 -15.51 26.13 36.06
C LEU A 249 -14.30 26.77 35.36
N VAL A 250 -13.47 25.99 34.69
CA VAL A 250 -12.25 26.49 34.03
C VAL A 250 -12.54 26.81 32.57
N ALA A 251 -12.45 28.08 32.20
CA ALA A 251 -12.56 28.51 30.80
C ALA A 251 -11.26 28.19 30.03
N THR A 252 -11.41 27.78 28.77
CA THR A 252 -10.32 27.50 27.83
C THR A 252 -10.65 28.09 26.46
N GLN A 253 -9.65 28.67 25.81
CA GLN A 253 -9.73 29.17 24.44
C GLN A 253 -8.42 28.86 23.72
N GLN A 254 -8.53 28.33 22.51
CA GLN A 254 -7.36 28.04 21.67
C GLN A 254 -6.74 29.34 21.18
N GLY A 255 -5.40 29.43 21.11
CA GLY A 255 -4.67 30.64 20.70
C GLY A 255 -4.76 31.00 19.21
N LEU A 256 -5.83 30.60 18.51
CA LEU A 256 -6.02 30.80 17.08
C LEU A 256 -7.09 31.88 16.83
N THR A 257 -6.92 32.66 15.77
CA THR A 257 -7.88 33.68 15.33
C THR A 257 -9.24 33.06 15.02
N GLY A 258 -10.33 33.64 15.54
CA GLY A 258 -11.71 33.18 15.29
C GLY A 258 -12.20 32.06 16.21
N THR A 259 -11.42 31.66 17.21
CA THR A 259 -11.83 30.67 18.21
C THR A 259 -12.79 31.25 19.25
N VAL A 260 -13.62 30.38 19.83
CA VAL A 260 -14.61 30.74 20.86
C VAL A 260 -14.19 30.14 22.20
N ALA A 261 -14.41 30.88 23.29
CA ALA A 261 -14.18 30.38 24.65
C ALA A 261 -15.18 29.28 25.02
N ARG A 262 -14.70 28.25 25.72
CA ARG A 262 -15.52 27.12 26.24
C ARG A 262 -14.97 26.65 27.59
N THR A 263 -15.58 25.63 28.21
CA THR A 263 -15.07 25.06 29.47
C THR A 263 -14.05 23.94 29.22
N GLN A 264 -13.19 23.65 30.20
CA GLN A 264 -12.26 22.52 30.14
C GLN A 264 -13.01 21.19 30.07
N ASP A 265 -14.14 21.10 30.77
CA ASP A 265 -15.06 19.95 30.69
C ASP A 265 -15.57 19.69 29.26
N ASN A 266 -16.10 20.73 28.59
CA ASN A 266 -16.54 20.63 27.20
C ASN A 266 -15.40 20.22 26.26
N LYS A 267 -14.16 20.63 26.56
CA LYS A 267 -12.99 20.25 25.78
C LYS A 267 -12.62 18.78 25.97
N ASN A 268 -12.71 18.26 27.19
CA ASN A 268 -12.46 16.85 27.48
C ASN A 268 -13.51 15.94 26.83
N ALA A 269 -14.77 16.38 26.80
CA ALA A 269 -15.90 15.65 26.20
C ALA A 269 -15.83 15.53 24.65
N GLU A 270 -14.86 16.17 23.99
CA GLU A 270 -14.68 16.04 22.53
C GLU A 270 -14.19 14.64 22.10
N SER A 271 -13.81 13.77 23.05
CA SER A 271 -13.49 12.36 22.82
C SER A 271 -13.84 11.52 24.05
N ILE A 272 -14.09 10.24 23.86
CA ILE A 272 -14.30 9.30 24.97
C ILE A 272 -13.39 8.09 24.84
N SER A 273 -12.88 7.61 25.96
CA SER A 273 -12.00 6.45 26.04
C SER A 273 -12.67 5.29 26.77
N LEU A 274 -12.06 4.11 26.70
CA LEU A 274 -12.49 2.96 27.50
C LEU A 274 -12.48 3.28 29.02
N MET A 275 -11.53 4.10 29.49
CA MET A 275 -11.37 4.41 30.91
C MET A 275 -12.50 5.30 31.44
N ASP A 276 -13.13 6.08 30.57
CA ASP A 276 -14.30 6.89 30.93
C ASP A 276 -15.54 6.01 31.22
N GLY A 277 -15.49 4.71 30.85
CA GLY A 277 -16.50 3.71 31.17
C GLY A 277 -16.26 2.89 32.43
N GLY A 278 -15.19 3.19 33.17
CA GLY A 278 -14.85 2.48 34.42
C GLY A 278 -14.06 1.17 34.26
N SER A 279 -13.65 0.83 33.03
CA SER A 279 -12.81 -0.34 32.75
C SER A 279 -11.31 -0.01 32.83
N GLU A 280 -10.51 -0.89 33.43
CA GLU A 280 -9.06 -0.83 33.35
C GLU A 280 -8.53 -1.52 32.08
N ARG A 281 -7.39 -1.03 31.58
CA ARG A 281 -6.77 -1.56 30.37
C ARG A 281 -6.34 -3.03 30.49
N SER A 282 -6.16 -3.53 31.71
CA SER A 282 -5.73 -4.89 32.05
C SER A 282 -6.86 -5.93 32.00
N ASP A 283 -8.12 -5.53 32.21
CA ASP A 283 -9.29 -6.42 32.30
C ASP A 283 -10.15 -6.41 31.02
N PHE A 284 -9.60 -5.87 29.93
CA PHE A 284 -10.29 -5.62 28.68
C PHE A 284 -10.91 -6.87 28.03
N ASP A 285 -12.22 -7.07 28.25
CA ASP A 285 -13.07 -7.93 27.42
C ASP A 285 -13.87 -7.07 26.40
N PRO A 286 -13.45 -7.03 25.13
CA PRO A 286 -14.11 -6.24 24.10
C PRO A 286 -15.55 -6.70 23.79
N SER A 287 -15.93 -7.91 24.19
CA SER A 287 -17.25 -8.47 23.89
C SER A 287 -18.34 -8.05 24.89
N VAL A 288 -17.96 -7.50 26.05
CA VAL A 288 -18.89 -7.16 27.14
C VAL A 288 -18.79 -5.70 27.59
N GLU A 289 -17.58 -5.14 27.67
CA GLU A 289 -17.36 -3.82 28.31
C GLU A 289 -17.43 -2.63 27.35
N GLU A 290 -17.27 -2.88 26.04
CA GLU A 290 -17.04 -1.83 25.05
C GLU A 290 -18.33 -1.24 24.44
N THR A 291 -19.43 -2.00 24.48
CA THR A 291 -20.68 -1.65 23.78
C THR A 291 -21.32 -0.36 24.30
N ALA A 292 -21.34 -0.15 25.63
CA ALA A 292 -21.98 1.02 26.23
C ALA A 292 -21.24 2.33 25.89
N ILE A 293 -19.90 2.33 25.99
CA ILE A 293 -19.08 3.50 25.66
C ILE A 293 -19.12 3.82 24.17
N LYS A 294 -19.10 2.81 23.29
CA LYS A 294 -19.27 3.03 21.84
C LYS A 294 -20.64 3.61 21.49
N LEU A 295 -21.70 3.21 22.21
CA LEU A 295 -23.04 3.76 22.01
C LEU A 295 -23.10 5.25 22.40
N LEU A 296 -22.40 5.64 23.47
CA LEU A 296 -22.27 7.04 23.89
C LEU A 296 -21.40 7.84 22.92
N ALA A 297 -20.23 7.33 22.54
CA ALA A 297 -19.39 7.95 21.51
C ALA A 297 -20.15 8.19 20.20
N LYS A 298 -21.03 7.24 19.84
CA LYS A 298 -21.94 7.32 18.69
C LYS A 298 -23.00 8.41 18.88
N SER A 299 -23.69 8.48 20.02
CA SER A 299 -24.74 9.49 20.25
C SER A 299 -24.18 10.91 20.14
N GLU A 300 -22.99 11.11 20.68
CA GLU A 300 -22.29 12.40 20.66
C GLU A 300 -21.49 12.67 19.38
N ARG A 301 -21.35 11.66 18.49
CA ARG A 301 -20.54 11.70 17.26
C ARG A 301 -19.07 12.10 17.51
N ILE A 302 -18.48 11.58 18.58
CA ILE A 302 -17.11 11.87 19.00
C ILE A 302 -16.17 10.67 18.77
N PRO A 303 -14.85 10.89 18.62
CA PRO A 303 -13.87 9.81 18.54
C PRO A 303 -13.88 8.92 19.78
N TYR A 304 -13.78 7.61 19.56
CA TYR A 304 -13.58 6.59 20.59
C TYR A 304 -12.11 6.13 20.65
N LEU A 305 -11.52 6.28 21.83
CA LEU A 305 -10.15 5.85 22.15
C LEU A 305 -10.19 4.54 22.95
N GLY A 306 -10.24 3.41 22.25
CA GLY A 306 -10.24 2.09 22.86
C GLY A 306 -8.86 1.64 23.32
N ALA A 307 -8.80 0.56 24.11
CA ALA A 307 -7.54 0.03 24.65
C ALA A 307 -6.49 -0.29 23.56
N LYS A 308 -6.97 -0.74 22.39
CA LYS A 308 -6.15 -1.18 21.23
C LYS A 308 -6.72 -0.72 19.87
N GLN A 309 -7.74 0.13 19.84
CA GLN A 309 -8.38 0.62 18.61
C GLN A 309 -8.73 2.10 18.69
N TYR A 310 -8.78 2.74 17.54
CA TYR A 310 -9.32 4.07 17.35
C TYR A 310 -10.45 3.96 16.33
N CYS A 311 -11.66 4.37 16.70
CA CYS A 311 -12.76 4.42 15.75
C CYS A 311 -13.65 5.63 15.99
N ILE A 312 -14.45 5.94 14.97
CA ILE A 312 -15.52 6.92 15.08
C ILE A 312 -16.81 6.11 14.91
N PRO A 313 -17.47 5.69 16.01
CA PRO A 313 -18.67 4.87 15.93
C PRO A 313 -19.75 5.51 15.04
N GLY A 314 -20.36 4.70 14.16
CA GLY A 314 -21.29 5.19 13.14
C GLY A 314 -20.63 5.86 11.92
N SER A 315 -19.30 5.86 11.83
CA SER A 315 -18.54 6.29 10.66
C SER A 315 -17.75 5.12 10.04
N THR A 316 -17.13 5.38 8.89
CA THR A 316 -16.49 4.35 8.08
C THR A 316 -15.09 3.96 8.52
N LEU A 317 -14.44 4.73 9.41
CA LEU A 317 -13.03 4.54 9.79
C LEU A 317 -12.87 3.80 11.12
N LYS A 318 -12.15 2.68 11.07
CA LYS A 318 -11.63 1.97 12.25
C LYS A 318 -10.15 1.64 12.03
N THR A 319 -9.33 1.83 13.06
CA THR A 319 -7.92 1.44 13.04
C THR A 319 -7.56 0.67 14.30
N PHE A 320 -6.70 -0.34 14.13
CA PHE A 320 -6.29 -1.28 15.16
C PHE A 320 -4.77 -1.29 15.23
N ASN A 321 -4.23 -1.22 16.44
CA ASN A 321 -2.78 -1.32 16.65
C ASN A 321 -2.28 -2.77 16.56
N TRP A 322 -3.19 -3.75 16.67
CA TRP A 322 -2.90 -5.17 16.65
C TRP A 322 -4.12 -5.94 16.14
N ILE A 323 -3.90 -6.96 15.31
CA ILE A 323 -4.95 -7.84 14.77
C ILE A 323 -5.00 -9.13 15.62
N ASP A 324 -6.08 -9.34 16.37
CA ASP A 324 -6.28 -10.49 17.27
C ASP A 324 -7.63 -11.19 17.10
N GLY A 325 -8.36 -10.90 16.02
CA GLY A 325 -9.64 -11.54 15.74
C GLY A 325 -9.92 -11.69 14.25
N TYR A 326 -11.19 -11.94 13.91
CA TYR A 326 -11.58 -12.42 12.57
C TYR A 326 -12.78 -11.68 11.93
N LYS A 327 -13.22 -10.57 12.55
CA LYS A 327 -14.25 -9.62 12.03
C LYS A 327 -13.66 -8.21 11.95
N ASP A 328 -14.21 -7.23 12.69
CA ASP A 328 -13.62 -5.89 12.83
C ASP A 328 -12.15 -5.94 13.25
N ARG A 329 -11.81 -6.90 14.11
CA ARG A 329 -10.45 -7.13 14.61
C ARG A 329 -9.60 -8.03 13.71
N GLY A 330 -10.08 -8.37 12.52
CA GLY A 330 -9.34 -9.08 11.47
C GLY A 330 -8.70 -8.12 10.46
N ALA A 331 -8.97 -6.82 10.56
CA ALA A 331 -8.37 -5.78 9.72
C ALA A 331 -7.56 -4.80 10.59
N ALA A 332 -6.38 -4.37 10.15
CA ALA A 332 -5.66 -3.29 10.85
C ALA A 332 -6.29 -1.92 10.60
N VAL A 333 -6.83 -1.71 9.40
CA VAL A 333 -7.59 -0.51 9.02
C VAL A 333 -8.80 -0.95 8.22
N SER A 334 -9.98 -0.41 8.54
CA SER A 334 -11.20 -0.64 7.76
C SER A 334 -11.85 0.67 7.36
N PHE A 335 -12.24 0.75 6.08
CA PHE A 335 -13.12 1.75 5.50
C PHE A 335 -14.36 1.04 4.94
N SER A 336 -15.55 1.30 5.49
CA SER A 336 -16.79 0.69 4.97
C SER A 336 -17.98 1.61 5.16
N ASN A 337 -18.87 1.70 4.17
CA ASN A 337 -20.18 2.37 4.31
C ASN A 337 -21.34 1.37 4.34
N LEU A 338 -22.49 1.84 4.82
CA LEU A 338 -23.74 1.09 4.81
C LEU A 338 -24.60 1.39 3.58
N THR A 339 -25.51 0.46 3.29
CA THR A 339 -26.60 0.61 2.31
C THR A 339 -27.71 1.54 2.74
N THR A 340 -27.77 1.88 4.01
CA THR A 340 -28.86 2.65 4.59
C THR A 340 -28.25 3.79 5.38
N PRO A 341 -28.83 5.00 5.36
CA PRO A 341 -28.44 6.10 6.23
C PRO A 341 -28.89 5.85 7.68
N ASP A 342 -28.90 4.60 8.11
CA ASP A 342 -29.09 4.28 9.52
C ASP A 342 -27.77 4.40 10.26
N HIS A 343 -27.85 4.46 11.59
CA HIS A 343 -26.69 4.68 12.44
C HIS A 343 -25.99 3.37 12.83
N VAL A 344 -26.20 2.25 12.13
CA VAL A 344 -25.56 0.98 12.48
C VAL A 344 -24.07 1.05 12.15
N GLU A 345 -23.24 0.38 12.96
CA GLU A 345 -21.81 0.30 12.64
C GLU A 345 -21.59 -0.80 11.60
N PRO A 346 -20.96 -0.52 10.44
CA PRO A 346 -20.69 -1.54 9.44
C PRO A 346 -19.72 -2.58 10.00
N THR A 347 -20.05 -3.87 9.85
CA THR A 347 -19.16 -4.96 10.28
C THR A 347 -18.11 -5.23 9.22
N THR A 348 -16.84 -5.25 9.59
CA THR A 348 -15.76 -5.73 8.72
C THR A 348 -15.88 -7.24 8.59
N GLN A 349 -16.14 -7.72 7.38
CA GLN A 349 -16.24 -9.15 7.10
C GLN A 349 -14.97 -9.66 6.44
N VAL A 350 -13.95 -10.01 7.24
CA VAL A 350 -12.70 -10.59 6.74
C VAL A 350 -12.87 -12.07 6.40
N LEU A 351 -13.47 -12.86 7.30
CA LEU A 351 -13.73 -14.29 7.05
C LEU A 351 -14.99 -14.59 6.21
N GLY A 352 -15.89 -13.62 6.06
CA GLY A 352 -17.17 -13.82 5.34
C GLY A 352 -18.13 -14.87 5.93
N LEU A 353 -17.89 -15.35 7.16
CA LEU A 353 -18.76 -16.35 7.80
C LEU A 353 -20.02 -15.71 8.36
N ALA A 354 -21.18 -16.26 7.99
CA ALA A 354 -22.48 -15.83 8.50
C ALA A 354 -22.66 -16.17 9.99
N ASP A 355 -22.20 -17.34 10.42
CA ASP A 355 -22.23 -17.79 11.81
C ASP A 355 -21.08 -18.78 12.11
N ALA A 356 -20.99 -19.20 13.39
CA ALA A 356 -19.91 -20.06 13.87
C ALA A 356 -19.90 -21.47 13.26
N SER A 357 -21.03 -21.96 12.72
CA SER A 357 -21.08 -23.29 12.09
C SER A 357 -20.25 -23.36 10.81
N GLY A 358 -20.04 -22.22 10.14
CA GLY A 358 -19.19 -22.09 8.95
C GLY A 358 -17.71 -22.42 9.19
N LEU A 359 -17.25 -22.41 10.45
CA LEU A 359 -15.89 -22.84 10.82
C LEU A 359 -15.64 -24.33 10.53
N GLY A 360 -16.70 -25.14 10.41
CA GLY A 360 -16.59 -26.55 10.02
C GLY A 360 -16.22 -26.75 8.54
N SER A 361 -16.42 -25.73 7.70
CA SER A 361 -16.18 -25.78 6.25
C SER A 361 -15.00 -24.92 5.80
N TYR A 362 -14.58 -23.95 6.63
CA TYR A 362 -13.49 -23.02 6.33
C TYR A 362 -12.40 -23.09 7.41
N SER A 363 -11.27 -23.71 7.08
CA SER A 363 -10.17 -23.98 8.02
C SER A 363 -9.28 -22.76 8.29
N ASP A 364 -9.25 -21.79 7.37
CA ASP A 364 -8.25 -20.74 7.36
C ASP A 364 -8.65 -19.56 8.24
N ARG A 365 -7.67 -18.72 8.61
CA ARG A 365 -7.82 -17.61 9.56
C ARG A 365 -7.24 -16.34 8.95
N ASP A 366 -8.05 -15.71 8.12
CA ASP A 366 -7.62 -14.57 7.31
C ASP A 366 -7.55 -13.29 8.13
N GLN A 367 -6.57 -12.45 7.78
CA GLN A 367 -6.34 -11.13 8.33
C GLN A 367 -5.91 -10.20 7.18
N VAL A 368 -6.30 -8.93 7.26
CA VAL A 368 -5.99 -7.94 6.23
C VAL A 368 -5.39 -6.68 6.85
N LEU A 369 -4.47 -6.03 6.15
CA LEU A 369 -3.97 -4.71 6.57
C LEU A 369 -5.04 -3.64 6.36
N LEU A 370 -5.62 -3.62 5.17
CA LEU A 370 -6.59 -2.63 4.73
C LEU A 370 -7.83 -3.34 4.20
N PHE A 371 -8.96 -3.15 4.88
CA PHE A 371 -10.28 -3.50 4.38
C PHE A 371 -10.94 -2.26 3.80
N THR A 372 -11.28 -2.28 2.51
CA THR A 372 -12.07 -1.23 1.86
C THR A 372 -13.33 -1.84 1.28
N GLN A 373 -14.47 -1.27 1.66
CA GLN A 373 -15.77 -1.62 1.12
C GLN A 373 -16.49 -0.33 0.77
N ILE A 374 -17.04 -0.30 -0.45
CA ILE A 374 -18.04 0.69 -0.82
C ILE A 374 -19.28 -0.04 -1.35
N GLN A 375 -20.43 0.39 -0.87
CA GLN A 375 -21.72 -0.04 -1.36
C GLN A 375 -22.49 1.18 -1.86
N GLY A 376 -23.13 1.06 -3.02
CA GLY A 376 -23.97 2.13 -3.56
C GLY A 376 -25.15 2.37 -2.62
N ALA A 377 -25.21 3.57 -2.02
CA ALA A 377 -26.35 3.97 -1.22
C ALA A 377 -27.58 4.22 -2.12
N PRO A 378 -28.79 3.84 -1.69
CA PRO A 378 -30.01 4.23 -2.35
C PRO A 378 -30.17 5.76 -2.29
N ALA A 379 -31.08 6.29 -3.10
CA ALA A 379 -31.48 7.68 -2.99
C ALA A 379 -31.99 7.98 -1.57
N LEU A 380 -31.66 9.16 -1.05
CA LEU A 380 -32.06 9.58 0.29
C LEU A 380 -33.59 9.75 0.37
N LEU A 381 -34.17 10.31 -0.69
CA LEU A 381 -35.60 10.49 -0.90
C LEU A 381 -35.88 10.39 -2.41
N THR A 382 -37.01 9.78 -2.75
CA THR A 382 -37.61 9.86 -4.09
C THR A 382 -39.05 10.32 -3.94
N THR A 383 -39.41 11.45 -4.55
CA THR A 383 -40.78 11.99 -4.48
C THR A 383 -41.19 12.65 -5.79
N SER A 384 -42.49 12.61 -6.09
CA SER A 384 -43.11 13.34 -7.19
C SER A 384 -44.09 14.42 -6.67
N ASP A 385 -44.24 14.59 -5.36
CA ASP A 385 -45.01 15.68 -4.75
C ASP A 385 -44.15 16.95 -4.69
N THR A 386 -43.89 17.53 -5.87
CA THR A 386 -42.86 18.57 -6.03
C THR A 386 -43.38 19.77 -6.81
N THR A 387 -43.06 20.95 -6.30
CA THR A 387 -43.22 22.23 -7.00
C THR A 387 -41.89 22.89 -7.26
N PHE A 388 -41.70 23.40 -8.46
CA PHE A 388 -40.42 23.94 -8.91
C PHE A 388 -40.49 25.44 -9.21
N THR A 389 -39.41 26.13 -8.87
CA THR A 389 -39.06 27.41 -9.49
C THR A 389 -37.75 27.26 -10.25
N ALA A 390 -37.25 28.34 -10.84
CA ALA A 390 -35.97 28.35 -11.54
C ALA A 390 -34.79 27.85 -10.67
N ASN A 391 -34.89 27.96 -9.35
CA ASN A 391 -33.84 27.59 -8.41
C ASN A 391 -34.34 26.99 -7.09
N THR A 392 -35.60 26.57 -6.99
CA THR A 392 -36.12 25.89 -5.80
C THR A 392 -36.95 24.67 -6.14
N ILE A 393 -36.99 23.74 -5.19
CA ILE A 393 -37.95 22.65 -5.11
C ILE A 393 -38.65 22.72 -3.76
N THR A 394 -39.98 22.57 -3.75
CA THR A 394 -40.79 22.45 -2.54
C THR A 394 -41.53 21.13 -2.54
N SER A 395 -41.49 20.42 -1.43
CA SER A 395 -42.19 19.15 -1.20
C SER A 395 -42.40 18.93 0.29
N SER A 396 -43.56 18.40 0.66
CA SER A 396 -43.84 18.04 2.06
C SER A 396 -42.99 16.85 2.55
N ASP A 397 -42.53 15.99 1.62
CA ASP A 397 -41.74 14.80 1.92
C ASP A 397 -40.30 15.12 2.36
N ILE A 398 -39.79 16.32 2.05
CA ILE A 398 -38.42 16.75 2.40
C ILE A 398 -38.18 16.71 3.92
N ALA A 399 -39.21 16.99 4.71
CA ALA A 399 -39.13 16.99 6.17
C ALA A 399 -38.69 15.63 6.74
N SER A 400 -38.95 14.52 6.04
CA SER A 400 -38.57 13.18 6.47
C SER A 400 -37.07 12.89 6.39
N VAL A 401 -36.31 13.71 5.65
CA VAL A 401 -34.87 13.52 5.40
C VAL A 401 -34.03 14.76 5.69
N SER A 402 -34.63 15.81 6.28
CA SER A 402 -34.00 17.12 6.49
C SER A 402 -32.71 17.05 7.32
N GLU A 403 -32.62 16.13 8.28
CA GLU A 403 -31.43 15.93 9.12
C GLU A 403 -30.19 15.41 8.34
N HIS A 404 -30.42 14.80 7.18
CA HIS A 404 -29.42 14.20 6.28
C HIS A 404 -29.07 15.10 5.09
N LEU A 405 -29.88 16.13 4.83
CA LEU A 405 -29.66 17.08 3.74
C LEU A 405 -28.67 18.18 4.13
N ARG A 406 -27.76 18.53 3.21
CA ARG A 406 -26.74 19.58 3.37
C ARG A 406 -26.48 20.31 2.05
N ALA A 407 -26.04 21.56 2.13
CA ALA A 407 -25.52 22.28 0.97
C ALA A 407 -24.38 21.50 0.30
N GLY A 408 -24.32 21.53 -1.03
CA GLY A 408 -23.37 20.79 -1.86
C GLY A 408 -23.85 19.41 -2.33
N GLN A 409 -25.00 18.91 -1.85
CA GLN A 409 -25.61 17.69 -2.38
C GLN A 409 -26.34 17.94 -3.70
N ILE A 410 -26.57 16.87 -4.46
CA ILE A 410 -27.21 16.91 -5.79
C ILE A 410 -28.61 16.32 -5.72
N ILE A 411 -29.53 16.92 -6.46
CA ILE A 411 -30.88 16.40 -6.74
C ILE A 411 -30.96 16.17 -8.25
N ASP A 412 -31.34 14.95 -8.67
CA ASP A 412 -31.73 14.68 -10.06
C ASP A 412 -33.26 14.72 -10.17
N VAL A 413 -33.79 15.33 -11.22
CA VAL A 413 -35.23 15.48 -11.46
C VAL A 413 -35.57 14.95 -12.84
N THR A 414 -36.35 13.88 -12.92
CA THR A 414 -36.90 13.37 -14.18
C THR A 414 -38.18 14.13 -14.50
N ASP A 415 -38.17 14.86 -15.62
CA ASP A 415 -39.25 15.77 -15.98
C ASP A 415 -40.56 15.02 -16.28
N SER A 416 -41.67 15.47 -15.72
CA SER A 416 -42.99 14.85 -15.92
C SER A 416 -43.53 15.04 -17.34
N SER A 417 -43.07 16.05 -18.07
CA SER A 417 -43.46 16.32 -19.47
C SER A 417 -42.70 15.44 -20.47
N ASP A 418 -41.48 15.01 -20.14
CA ASP A 418 -40.66 14.10 -20.93
C ASP A 418 -39.68 13.32 -20.03
N SER A 419 -39.95 12.04 -19.83
CA SER A 419 -39.12 11.15 -18.99
C SER A 419 -37.67 10.96 -19.47
N THR A 420 -37.33 11.40 -20.68
CA THR A 420 -35.94 11.39 -21.19
C THR A 420 -35.14 12.62 -20.77
N VAL A 421 -35.83 13.67 -20.30
CA VAL A 421 -35.25 14.91 -19.79
C VAL A 421 -35.00 14.76 -18.30
N VAL A 422 -33.73 14.87 -17.90
CA VAL A 422 -33.31 14.83 -16.49
C VAL A 422 -32.54 16.10 -16.17
N TYR A 423 -33.01 16.86 -15.19
CA TYR A 423 -32.30 18.02 -14.65
C TYR A 423 -31.52 17.63 -13.39
N SER A 424 -30.44 18.34 -13.10
CA SER A 424 -29.66 18.23 -11.87
C SER A 424 -29.53 19.59 -11.21
N GLY A 425 -29.71 19.65 -9.90
CA GLY A 425 -29.54 20.86 -9.09
C GLY A 425 -28.58 20.64 -7.92
N LEU A 426 -27.72 21.61 -7.65
CA LEU A 426 -26.79 21.60 -6.50
C LEU A 426 -27.41 22.38 -5.33
N ILE A 427 -27.61 21.75 -4.17
CA ILE A 427 -28.23 22.38 -3.01
C ILE A 427 -27.34 23.50 -2.46
N THR A 428 -27.91 24.68 -2.19
CA THR A 428 -27.23 25.83 -1.56
C THR A 428 -27.81 26.20 -0.20
N SER A 429 -29.12 26.04 0.00
CA SER A 429 -29.78 26.24 1.28
C SER A 429 -31.04 25.39 1.41
N LEU A 430 -31.51 25.21 2.64
CA LEU A 430 -32.57 24.26 2.98
C LEU A 430 -33.43 24.76 4.13
N SER A 431 -34.73 24.47 4.03
CA SER A 431 -35.75 24.56 5.09
C SER A 431 -36.51 23.23 5.14
N ASP A 432 -37.44 23.09 6.09
CA ASP A 432 -38.15 21.82 6.33
C ASP A 432 -38.91 21.28 5.10
N SER A 433 -39.33 22.14 4.18
CA SER A 433 -40.11 21.75 3.00
C SER A 433 -39.58 22.32 1.68
N THR A 434 -38.58 23.20 1.71
CA THR A 434 -38.09 23.88 0.52
C THR A 434 -36.57 23.85 0.47
N ILE A 435 -36.05 23.49 -0.69
CA ILE A 435 -34.62 23.48 -0.97
C ILE A 435 -34.35 24.49 -2.07
N THR A 436 -33.32 25.30 -1.85
CA THR A 436 -32.77 26.18 -2.87
C THR A 436 -31.58 25.46 -3.51
N VAL A 437 -31.62 25.30 -4.82
CA VAL A 437 -30.46 24.87 -5.60
C VAL A 437 -29.65 26.09 -6.01
N ASP A 438 -28.50 25.89 -6.63
CA ASP A 438 -27.68 26.98 -7.16
C ASP A 438 -28.44 27.76 -8.27
N THR A 439 -27.73 28.57 -9.04
CA THR A 439 -28.30 29.50 -10.04
C THR A 439 -29.39 28.93 -10.96
N ALA A 440 -29.39 27.64 -11.27
CA ALA A 440 -30.43 26.98 -12.06
C ALA A 440 -30.44 25.45 -11.90
N TRP A 441 -31.46 24.83 -12.50
CA TRP A 441 -31.51 23.41 -12.83
C TRP A 441 -30.82 23.14 -14.17
N TYR A 442 -29.84 22.24 -14.19
CA TYR A 442 -29.02 21.95 -15.37
C TYR A 442 -29.44 20.63 -16.03
N LEU A 443 -29.62 20.62 -17.35
CA LEU A 443 -29.93 19.42 -18.11
C LEU A 443 -28.74 18.45 -18.06
N LYS A 444 -28.98 17.22 -17.60
CA LYS A 444 -27.98 16.17 -17.49
C LYS A 444 -27.47 15.77 -18.88
N GLY A 445 -26.16 15.97 -19.11
CA GLY A 445 -25.54 15.79 -20.42
C GLY A 445 -25.81 16.92 -21.43
N GLY A 446 -26.48 18.00 -21.01
CA GLY A 446 -26.87 19.13 -21.86
C GLY A 446 -25.85 20.25 -22.00
N ASP A 447 -24.57 20.01 -21.65
CA ASP A 447 -23.46 20.96 -21.78
C ASP A 447 -23.75 22.36 -21.19
N GLY A 448 -24.29 22.38 -19.96
CA GLY A 448 -24.63 23.62 -19.25
C GLY A 448 -26.00 24.22 -19.59
N THR A 449 -26.78 23.59 -20.48
CA THR A 449 -28.19 23.97 -20.73
C THR A 449 -29.00 23.93 -19.44
N THR A 450 -29.83 24.94 -19.20
CA THR A 450 -30.69 25.03 -18.02
C THR A 450 -32.18 25.04 -18.38
N GLY A 451 -33.03 24.70 -17.43
CA GLY A 451 -34.49 24.78 -17.58
C GLY A 451 -35.20 24.44 -16.28
N THR A 452 -36.40 24.97 -16.06
CA THR A 452 -37.18 24.66 -14.86
C THR A 452 -37.92 23.33 -15.07
N PRO A 453 -37.75 22.33 -14.18
CA PRO A 453 -38.52 21.10 -14.27
C PRO A 453 -40.02 21.36 -14.18
N SER A 454 -40.80 20.56 -14.87
CA SER A 454 -42.26 20.61 -14.79
C SER A 454 -42.76 20.28 -13.38
N GLU A 455 -43.92 20.80 -12.99
CA GLU A 455 -44.60 20.42 -11.76
C GLU A 455 -44.83 18.90 -11.70
N SER A 456 -44.80 18.33 -10.49
CA SER A 456 -44.94 16.88 -10.26
C SER A 456 -43.88 16.00 -10.94
N SER A 457 -42.75 16.58 -11.38
CA SER A 457 -41.58 15.82 -11.82
C SER A 457 -41.00 14.97 -10.69
N THR A 458 -40.41 13.83 -11.00
CA THR A 458 -39.86 12.96 -9.95
C THR A 458 -38.47 13.43 -9.54
N ALA A 459 -38.34 13.91 -8.31
CA ALA A 459 -37.07 14.30 -7.70
C ALA A 459 -36.45 13.14 -6.93
N VAL A 460 -35.15 12.90 -7.17
CA VAL A 460 -34.31 11.89 -6.53
C VAL A 460 -33.17 12.61 -5.82
N PHE A 461 -33.15 12.52 -4.49
CA PHE A 461 -32.19 13.21 -3.64
C PHE A 461 -30.95 12.35 -3.43
N VAL A 462 -29.78 12.95 -3.67
CA VAL A 462 -28.45 12.32 -3.51
C VAL A 462 -28.34 11.01 -4.32
N PRO A 463 -28.56 11.03 -5.65
CA PRO A 463 -28.53 9.83 -6.47
C PRO A 463 -27.11 9.28 -6.64
N SER A 464 -26.83 8.10 -6.10
CA SER A 464 -25.58 7.38 -6.38
C SER A 464 -25.69 6.63 -7.72
N THR A 465 -24.94 7.06 -8.73
CA THR A 465 -24.98 6.47 -10.09
C THR A 465 -23.71 5.70 -10.45
N LYS A 466 -22.64 5.86 -9.66
CA LYS A 466 -21.37 5.16 -9.82
C LYS A 466 -20.63 5.12 -8.49
N ILE A 467 -19.98 3.99 -8.19
CA ILE A 467 -19.13 3.80 -7.02
C ILE A 467 -17.71 3.41 -7.43
N TRP A 468 -16.72 3.88 -6.68
CA TRP A 468 -15.31 3.48 -6.82
C TRP A 468 -14.84 2.92 -5.48
N GLY A 469 -14.37 1.67 -5.44
CA GLY A 469 -13.86 1.04 -4.20
C GLY A 469 -12.56 1.68 -3.71
N GLN A 470 -11.71 2.12 -4.64
CA GLN A 470 -10.51 2.89 -4.38
C GLN A 470 -10.17 3.68 -5.65
N ASN A 471 -9.85 4.97 -5.50
CA ASN A 471 -9.35 5.79 -6.61
C ASN A 471 -8.07 6.50 -6.16
N THR A 472 -6.92 6.00 -6.62
CA THR A 472 -5.61 6.56 -6.27
C THR A 472 -5.13 7.46 -7.41
N VAL A 473 -5.06 8.76 -7.16
CA VAL A 473 -4.56 9.76 -8.10
C VAL A 473 -3.22 10.29 -7.57
N VAL A 474 -2.17 10.18 -8.37
CA VAL A 474 -0.86 10.76 -8.06
C VAL A 474 -0.51 11.79 -9.12
N THR A 475 -0.31 13.03 -8.69
CA THR A 475 -0.06 14.17 -9.58
C THR A 475 1.35 14.69 -9.37
N LEU A 476 2.16 14.66 -10.42
CA LEU A 476 3.43 15.38 -10.45
C LEU A 476 3.21 16.80 -10.98
N ALA A 477 3.00 17.75 -10.06
CA ALA A 477 2.75 19.14 -10.40
C ALA A 477 3.95 19.79 -11.10
N SER A 478 3.70 20.73 -12.03
CA SER A 478 4.75 21.41 -12.80
C SER A 478 5.73 22.23 -11.96
N THR A 479 5.33 22.62 -10.74
CA THR A 479 6.16 23.32 -9.77
C THR A 479 6.94 22.37 -8.84
N SER A 480 6.70 21.06 -8.92
CA SER A 480 7.32 20.06 -8.06
C SER A 480 8.79 19.84 -8.41
N LYS A 481 9.60 19.52 -7.39
CA LYS A 481 10.99 19.05 -7.56
C LYS A 481 11.10 17.53 -7.68
N ALA A 482 10.02 16.79 -7.39
CA ALA A 482 9.98 15.36 -7.65
C ALA A 482 10.07 15.11 -9.16
N THR A 483 10.85 14.11 -9.57
CA THR A 483 11.06 13.78 -10.99
C THR A 483 10.32 12.50 -11.40
N GLN A 484 9.78 11.75 -10.44
CA GLN A 484 9.11 10.46 -10.63
C GLN A 484 8.01 10.26 -9.57
N PHE A 485 7.07 9.35 -9.82
CA PHE A 485 6.03 8.95 -8.87
C PHE A 485 5.60 7.48 -9.07
N ALA A 486 5.06 6.86 -8.02
CA ALA A 486 4.41 5.56 -8.08
C ALA A 486 2.95 5.68 -7.60
N GLY A 487 2.01 5.11 -8.35
CA GLY A 487 0.58 5.13 -8.01
C GLY A 487 0.17 4.04 -7.01
N TYR A 488 0.84 2.90 -7.06
CA TYR A 488 0.66 1.77 -6.15
C TYR A 488 1.95 0.94 -6.17
N GLU A 489 2.50 0.61 -5.01
CA GLU A 489 3.69 -0.23 -4.86
C GLU A 489 3.38 -1.33 -3.85
N LEU A 490 3.66 -2.59 -4.23
CA LEU A 490 3.47 -3.75 -3.38
C LEU A 490 4.82 -4.42 -3.11
N GLY A 491 5.36 -4.23 -1.91
CA GLY A 491 6.54 -4.94 -1.41
C GLY A 491 6.12 -6.22 -0.67
N LEU A 492 6.66 -7.37 -1.06
CA LEU A 492 6.37 -8.67 -0.45
C LEU A 492 7.65 -9.27 0.12
N ILE A 493 7.63 -9.65 1.40
CA ILE A 493 8.78 -10.21 2.12
C ILE A 493 8.36 -11.56 2.71
N ASN A 494 9.12 -12.62 2.40
CA ASN A 494 8.92 -13.96 2.99
C ASN A 494 10.11 -14.30 3.89
N ASP A 495 9.93 -14.08 5.20
CA ASP A 495 10.90 -14.44 6.23
C ASP A 495 10.49 -15.71 7.01
N LYS A 496 9.47 -16.44 6.53
CA LYS A 496 8.87 -17.55 7.28
C LYS A 496 9.51 -18.90 6.95
N THR A 497 9.82 -19.14 5.68
CA THR A 497 10.43 -20.40 5.22
C THR A 497 11.33 -20.13 4.03
N ASP A 498 12.33 -20.99 3.83
CA ASP A 498 13.19 -20.98 2.64
C ASP A 498 12.44 -21.37 1.34
N GLY A 499 11.18 -21.81 1.43
CA GLY A 499 10.31 -22.12 0.30
C GLY A 499 9.53 -20.91 -0.23
N TYR A 500 9.10 -20.97 -1.49
CA TYR A 500 8.23 -19.97 -2.11
C TYR A 500 6.81 -20.09 -1.54
N VAL A 501 6.41 -19.16 -0.68
CA VAL A 501 5.07 -19.10 -0.08
C VAL A 501 4.49 -17.69 -0.18
N GLY A 502 3.20 -17.58 -0.48
CA GLY A 502 2.47 -16.32 -0.61
C GLY A 502 2.03 -15.99 -2.04
N TYR A 503 0.97 -15.19 -2.17
CA TYR A 503 0.43 -14.70 -3.44
C TYR A 503 0.70 -13.20 -3.56
N GLY A 504 1.13 -12.74 -4.73
CA GLY A 504 1.39 -11.31 -4.96
C GLY A 504 0.16 -10.52 -5.39
N PHE A 505 -0.72 -11.11 -6.19
CA PHE A 505 -2.00 -10.50 -6.57
C PHE A 505 -3.01 -11.63 -6.77
N ASP A 506 -4.09 -11.64 -5.98
CA ASP A 506 -5.19 -12.61 -6.06
C ASP A 506 -6.49 -11.87 -6.38
N VAL A 507 -7.23 -12.34 -7.40
CA VAL A 507 -8.41 -11.64 -7.93
C VAL A 507 -9.51 -12.65 -8.26
N VAL A 508 -10.65 -12.51 -7.58
CA VAL A 508 -11.86 -13.34 -7.78
C VAL A 508 -13.08 -12.47 -8.09
N ASN A 509 -13.85 -12.82 -9.12
CA ASN A 509 -15.15 -12.20 -9.38
C ASN A 509 -16.25 -13.06 -8.76
N LEU A 510 -16.90 -12.55 -7.71
CA LEU A 510 -17.99 -13.22 -6.99
C LEU A 510 -19.38 -12.66 -7.37
N GLY A 511 -19.47 -11.76 -8.36
CA GLY A 511 -20.71 -11.10 -8.77
C GLY A 511 -21.33 -11.66 -10.07
N ASP A 512 -22.60 -11.31 -10.31
CA ASP A 512 -23.41 -11.79 -11.44
C ASP A 512 -23.07 -11.16 -12.82
N TYR A 513 -22.13 -10.19 -12.87
CA TYR A 513 -21.75 -9.45 -14.09
C TYR A 513 -20.25 -9.56 -14.42
N GLY A 514 -19.93 -9.45 -15.72
CA GLY A 514 -18.57 -9.67 -16.24
C GLY A 514 -17.60 -8.49 -16.08
N VAL A 515 -16.31 -8.80 -15.96
CA VAL A 515 -15.19 -7.85 -15.82
C VAL A 515 -14.30 -7.88 -17.07
N GLY A 516 -13.82 -6.72 -17.53
CA GLY A 516 -13.14 -6.56 -18.83
C GLY A 516 -11.76 -7.22 -18.98
N GLN A 517 -11.02 -7.44 -17.91
CA GLN A 517 -9.79 -8.26 -17.88
C GLN A 517 -9.44 -8.58 -16.42
N ALA A 518 -9.06 -9.84 -16.13
CA ALA A 518 -8.73 -10.28 -14.77
C ALA A 518 -7.26 -10.04 -14.37
N PHE A 519 -6.34 -10.01 -15.35
CA PHE A 519 -4.91 -9.77 -15.12
C PHE A 519 -4.27 -9.06 -16.32
N GLN A 520 -3.43 -8.04 -16.05
CA GLN A 520 -2.64 -7.33 -17.04
C GLN A 520 -1.22 -7.10 -16.51
N SER A 521 -0.20 -7.63 -17.20
CA SER A 521 1.22 -7.38 -16.88
C SER A 521 1.87 -6.45 -17.93
N ARG A 522 2.66 -5.46 -17.48
CA ARG A 522 3.36 -4.49 -18.34
C ARG A 522 4.72 -4.11 -17.74
N GLY A 523 5.82 -4.27 -18.49
CA GLY A 523 7.20 -3.95 -18.03
C GLY A 523 8.20 -5.07 -18.35
N GLU A 524 9.47 -4.91 -17.98
CA GLU A 524 10.50 -5.94 -18.14
C GLU A 524 10.41 -7.02 -17.04
N PHE A 525 9.46 -7.95 -17.20
CA PHE A 525 9.32 -9.11 -16.33
C PHE A 525 9.99 -10.35 -16.94
N ASN A 526 10.60 -11.20 -16.10
CA ASN A 526 11.19 -12.48 -16.53
C ASN A 526 10.11 -13.55 -16.82
N ILE A 527 9.06 -13.64 -15.99
CA ILE A 527 7.93 -14.59 -16.15
C ILE A 527 6.62 -13.92 -15.73
N GLY A 528 5.61 -13.91 -16.62
CA GLY A 528 4.28 -13.32 -16.35
C GLY A 528 3.25 -14.29 -15.76
N PHE A 529 3.39 -15.59 -15.99
CA PHE A 529 2.54 -16.65 -15.44
C PHE A 529 3.37 -17.94 -15.28
N VAL A 530 3.19 -18.70 -14.18
CA VAL A 530 3.90 -19.96 -13.91
C VAL A 530 2.96 -21.00 -13.30
N ALA A 531 3.14 -22.27 -13.64
CA ALA A 531 2.48 -23.41 -13.01
C ALA A 531 3.54 -24.42 -12.53
N TYR A 532 3.35 -25.01 -11.35
CA TYR A 532 4.30 -25.92 -10.69
C TYR A 532 3.85 -27.39 -10.75
N ASP A 533 4.73 -28.29 -10.30
CA ASP A 533 4.48 -29.74 -10.25
C ASP A 533 3.22 -30.07 -9.41
N GLY A 534 2.41 -31.02 -9.90
CA GLY A 534 1.10 -31.39 -9.33
C GLY A 534 -0.11 -30.64 -9.92
N THR A 535 0.10 -29.67 -10.80
CA THR A 535 -1.00 -28.91 -11.43
C THR A 535 -1.54 -29.63 -12.67
N ASN A 536 -2.85 -29.96 -12.69
CA ASN A 536 -3.46 -30.66 -13.83
C ASN A 536 -3.56 -29.78 -15.11
N TYR A 537 -3.70 -28.47 -14.97
CA TYR A 537 -3.72 -27.52 -16.09
C TYR A 537 -3.12 -26.16 -15.70
N GLY A 538 -2.22 -25.59 -16.52
CA GLY A 538 -1.62 -24.26 -16.30
C GLY A 538 -2.45 -23.07 -16.83
N PHE A 539 -3.34 -23.32 -17.79
CA PHE A 539 -4.35 -22.37 -18.32
C PHE A 539 -5.44 -23.17 -19.06
N VAL A 540 -6.73 -22.90 -18.84
CA VAL A 540 -7.85 -23.56 -19.54
C VAL A 540 -8.96 -22.58 -19.90
N SER A 541 -9.53 -22.70 -21.09
CA SER A 541 -10.77 -22.02 -21.50
C SER A 541 -11.79 -23.04 -21.99
N TYR A 542 -12.96 -23.11 -21.35
CA TYR A 542 -13.97 -24.13 -21.63
C TYR A 542 -15.07 -23.68 -22.60
N SER A 543 -15.32 -22.36 -22.73
CA SER A 543 -16.47 -21.83 -23.50
C SER A 543 -16.22 -20.44 -24.12
N ALA A 544 -14.97 -20.03 -24.31
CA ALA A 544 -14.71 -18.75 -24.97
C ALA A 544 -15.02 -18.83 -26.47
N ASN A 545 -15.72 -17.84 -27.00
CA ASN A 545 -15.97 -17.69 -28.45
C ASN A 545 -14.66 -17.68 -29.27
N THR A 546 -13.59 -17.14 -28.67
CA THR A 546 -12.22 -17.18 -29.20
C THR A 546 -11.28 -17.56 -28.06
N ALA A 547 -10.58 -18.69 -28.15
CA ALA A 547 -9.61 -19.14 -27.16
C ALA A 547 -8.23 -19.30 -27.82
N GLY A 548 -7.18 -18.65 -27.28
CA GLY A 548 -5.81 -18.83 -27.77
C GLY A 548 -4.79 -17.85 -27.19
N TYR A 549 -3.51 -18.19 -27.38
CA TYR A 549 -2.39 -17.28 -27.14
C TYR A 549 -2.26 -16.32 -28.34
N TYR A 550 -2.34 -15.02 -28.10
CA TYR A 550 -2.15 -13.98 -29.12
C TYR A 550 -0.84 -13.24 -28.86
N SER A 551 0.04 -13.21 -29.85
CA SER A 551 1.35 -12.58 -29.83
C SER A 551 1.49 -11.73 -31.09
N ALA A 552 1.88 -10.47 -30.95
CA ALA A 552 1.99 -9.53 -32.06
C ALA A 552 3.37 -8.88 -32.06
N ALA A 553 4.16 -9.19 -33.10
CA ALA A 553 5.54 -8.73 -33.31
C ALA A 553 6.63 -9.35 -32.40
N ASP A 554 6.35 -10.48 -31.73
CA ASP A 554 7.37 -11.19 -30.94
C ASP A 554 8.28 -12.08 -31.80
N THR A 555 9.49 -12.38 -31.29
CA THR A 555 10.46 -13.28 -31.96
C THR A 555 10.11 -14.76 -31.79
N VAL A 556 9.35 -15.11 -30.74
CA VAL A 556 8.89 -16.49 -30.44
C VAL A 556 7.45 -16.42 -29.90
N GLY A 557 6.48 -16.99 -30.62
CA GLY A 557 5.06 -16.95 -30.22
C GLY A 557 4.62 -18.01 -29.20
N ALA A 558 5.38 -19.10 -29.05
CA ALA A 558 5.20 -20.13 -28.01
C ALA A 558 6.48 -21.00 -27.90
N LEU A 559 6.90 -21.39 -26.69
CA LEU A 559 8.03 -22.28 -26.42
C LEU A 559 7.60 -23.46 -25.55
N LEU A 560 7.68 -24.69 -26.08
CA LEU A 560 7.26 -25.92 -25.41
C LEU A 560 8.45 -26.89 -25.37
N GLN A 561 8.98 -27.21 -24.18
CA GLN A 561 10.16 -28.07 -24.02
C GLN A 561 9.88 -29.24 -23.05
N ASN A 562 10.48 -30.41 -23.32
CA ASN A 562 10.47 -31.59 -22.45
C ASN A 562 9.07 -32.15 -22.06
N ASN A 563 8.06 -31.96 -22.91
CA ASN A 563 6.72 -32.52 -22.68
C ASN A 563 6.65 -34.01 -23.10
N THR A 564 5.95 -34.86 -22.33
CA THR A 564 5.67 -36.27 -22.69
C THR A 564 4.79 -36.38 -23.96
N TYR A 565 3.86 -35.44 -24.17
CA TYR A 565 3.06 -35.25 -25.39
C TYR A 565 2.94 -33.74 -25.70
N GLY A 566 2.84 -33.35 -26.99
CA GLY A 566 2.71 -31.95 -27.44
C GLY A 566 1.44 -31.67 -28.27
N VAL A 567 1.21 -30.39 -28.62
CA VAL A 567 0.04 -29.76 -29.31
C VAL A 567 -1.04 -30.70 -29.88
N GLN A 568 -2.30 -30.54 -29.43
CA GLN A 568 -3.45 -31.29 -29.98
C GLN A 568 -4.66 -30.39 -30.31
N ILE A 569 -5.26 -30.59 -31.50
CA ILE A 569 -6.35 -29.76 -32.04
C ILE A 569 -7.50 -30.60 -32.60
N LYS A 570 -8.78 -30.21 -32.38
CA LYS A 570 -10.02 -30.46 -33.18
C LYS A 570 -11.28 -29.94 -32.44
N GLY A 571 -12.38 -29.43 -33.04
CA GLY A 571 -12.82 -29.19 -34.44
C GLY A 571 -14.09 -28.27 -34.44
N ALA A 572 -14.78 -27.91 -35.53
CA ALA A 572 -14.75 -28.27 -36.96
C ALA A 572 -15.25 -27.08 -37.82
N SER A 573 -14.69 -26.81 -39.00
CA SER A 573 -15.28 -27.38 -40.23
C SER A 573 -14.31 -27.60 -41.41
N SER A 574 -13.05 -27.15 -41.33
CA SER A 574 -12.11 -27.32 -42.45
C SER A 574 -10.71 -27.81 -42.06
N TYR A 575 -10.04 -27.20 -41.06
CA TYR A 575 -8.64 -27.54 -40.71
C TYR A 575 -8.36 -27.51 -39.19
N PRO A 576 -8.10 -28.64 -38.53
CA PRO A 576 -7.58 -28.69 -37.17
C PRO A 576 -6.19 -28.10 -36.98
N LEU A 577 -5.27 -28.09 -37.95
CA LEU A 577 -4.03 -27.32 -37.83
C LEU A 577 -3.91 -26.48 -39.08
N LEU A 578 -3.66 -25.18 -38.96
CA LEU A 578 -3.51 -24.26 -40.09
C LEU A 578 -2.27 -23.39 -39.89
N ILE A 579 -1.32 -23.46 -40.81
CA ILE A 579 -0.17 -22.55 -40.88
C ILE A 579 -0.35 -21.72 -42.14
N GLN A 580 -0.32 -20.40 -42.02
CA GLN A 580 -0.57 -19.45 -43.12
C GLN A 580 0.47 -18.34 -43.15
N ASP A 581 0.57 -17.61 -44.26
CA ASP A 581 1.42 -16.43 -44.37
C ASP A 581 1.00 -15.32 -43.39
N ALA A 582 1.89 -14.33 -43.19
CA ALA A 582 1.67 -13.22 -42.26
C ALA A 582 0.45 -12.34 -42.61
N ALA A 583 -0.06 -12.42 -43.84
CA ALA A 583 -1.25 -11.71 -44.28
C ALA A 583 -2.55 -12.51 -44.08
N GLY A 584 -2.45 -13.78 -43.64
CA GLY A 584 -3.59 -14.70 -43.51
C GLY A 584 -4.20 -15.10 -44.86
N SER A 585 -3.50 -14.83 -45.96
CA SER A 585 -4.02 -14.99 -47.32
C SER A 585 -3.64 -16.31 -47.98
N SER A 586 -2.57 -16.97 -47.52
CA SER A 586 -2.06 -18.22 -48.11
C SER A 586 -1.83 -19.30 -47.06
N THR A 587 -2.51 -20.43 -47.17
CA THR A 587 -2.23 -21.63 -46.36
C THR A 587 -0.93 -22.31 -46.83
N LEU A 588 0.03 -22.46 -45.92
CA LEU A 588 1.33 -23.08 -46.16
C LEU A 588 1.32 -24.59 -45.88
N THR A 589 0.65 -25.00 -44.81
CA THR A 589 0.37 -26.41 -44.49
C THR A 589 -0.83 -26.49 -43.56
N ALA A 590 -1.60 -27.57 -43.64
CA ALA A 590 -2.72 -27.80 -42.75
C ALA A 590 -2.92 -29.28 -42.45
N ILE A 591 -3.60 -29.58 -41.35
CA ILE A 591 -4.23 -30.89 -41.14
C ILE A 591 -5.71 -30.66 -41.38
N ASN A 592 -6.32 -31.39 -42.31
CA ASN A 592 -7.75 -31.25 -42.60
C ASN A 592 -8.63 -31.99 -41.58
N SER A 593 -9.94 -31.76 -41.64
CA SER A 593 -10.91 -32.35 -40.71
C SER A 593 -10.83 -33.89 -40.64
N SER A 594 -10.36 -34.52 -41.71
CA SER A 594 -10.13 -35.97 -41.83
C SER A 594 -8.76 -36.42 -41.29
N GLY A 595 -7.94 -35.51 -40.76
CA GLY A 595 -6.62 -35.82 -40.19
C GLY A 595 -5.51 -35.98 -41.24
N GLN A 596 -5.77 -35.65 -42.51
CA GLN A 596 -4.74 -35.70 -43.53
C GLN A 596 -3.87 -34.45 -43.43
N ILE A 597 -2.54 -34.65 -43.41
CA ILE A 597 -1.59 -33.56 -43.60
C ILE A 597 -1.68 -33.15 -45.06
N GLU A 598 -2.16 -31.94 -45.29
CA GLU A 598 -2.12 -31.30 -46.60
C GLU A 598 -0.73 -30.70 -46.77
N TYR A 599 0.18 -31.51 -47.34
CA TYR A 599 1.59 -31.16 -47.49
C TYR A 599 1.82 -29.96 -48.42
N LEU A 600 2.64 -29.03 -47.91
CA LEU A 600 3.64 -28.18 -48.57
C LEU A 600 3.75 -28.34 -50.10
N ARG A 601 2.88 -27.68 -50.87
CA ARG A 601 3.12 -27.49 -52.30
C ARG A 601 4.11 -26.34 -52.48
N LEU A 602 5.37 -26.69 -52.69
CA LEU A 602 6.22 -25.86 -53.55
C LEU A 602 5.52 -25.73 -54.91
N ARG A 603 4.93 -24.54 -55.11
CA ARG A 603 4.66 -23.82 -56.36
C ARG A 603 3.69 -24.44 -57.38
N LEU A 604 2.62 -23.70 -57.66
CA LEU A 604 1.99 -23.47 -58.98
C LEU A 604 1.98 -24.68 -59.95
N ASN A 605 0.97 -25.56 -59.84
CA ASN A 605 0.72 -26.62 -60.83
C ASN A 605 -0.51 -26.25 -61.68
N SER A 606 -0.36 -26.11 -63.01
CA SER A 606 -1.47 -25.96 -63.95
C SER A 606 -1.88 -27.34 -64.49
N SER A 607 -3.11 -27.77 -64.18
CA SER A 607 -3.71 -28.95 -64.83
C SER A 607 -4.12 -28.59 -66.25
N VAL A 608 -3.72 -29.40 -67.23
CA VAL A 608 -4.09 -29.20 -68.64
C VAL A 608 -5.19 -30.19 -69.02
N THR A 609 -6.32 -29.67 -69.48
CA THR A 609 -7.46 -30.46 -69.94
C THR A 609 -7.11 -31.21 -71.22
N ILE A 610 -7.60 -32.44 -71.37
CA ILE A 610 -7.49 -33.20 -72.63
C ILE A 610 -8.14 -32.40 -73.77
N GLY A 611 -7.44 -32.33 -74.90
CA GLY A 611 -7.77 -31.49 -76.05
C GLY A 611 -7.46 -30.00 -75.87
N GLY A 612 -6.97 -29.57 -74.71
CA GLY A 612 -6.57 -28.19 -74.45
C GLY A 612 -5.14 -27.87 -74.85
N THR A 613 -4.79 -26.59 -74.89
CA THR A 613 -3.43 -26.10 -75.15
C THR A 613 -2.72 -25.74 -73.84
N ILE A 614 -1.47 -26.17 -73.69
CA ILE A 614 -0.60 -25.77 -72.58
C ILE A 614 -0.36 -24.26 -72.64
N SER A 615 -0.78 -23.52 -71.62
CA SER A 615 -0.75 -22.05 -71.60
C SER A 615 0.28 -21.44 -70.64
N SER A 616 0.94 -22.26 -69.80
CA SER A 616 1.91 -21.81 -68.80
C SER A 616 3.31 -22.37 -69.08
N TYR A 617 4.29 -21.47 -69.13
CA TYR A 617 5.71 -21.79 -69.31
C TYR A 617 6.47 -21.97 -67.99
N ASN A 618 5.79 -21.87 -66.84
CA ASN A 618 6.44 -21.97 -65.54
C ASN A 618 5.92 -23.18 -64.76
N VAL A 619 6.86 -24.01 -64.28
CA VAL A 619 6.72 -25.12 -63.32
C VAL A 619 6.53 -26.52 -63.94
N VAL A 620 5.34 -27.14 -63.97
CA VAL A 620 5.10 -28.45 -64.61
C VAL A 620 3.62 -28.55 -64.99
N ASN A 621 3.33 -28.93 -66.23
CA ASN A 621 1.97 -29.12 -66.75
C ASN A 621 1.52 -30.56 -66.54
N PHE A 622 0.45 -30.78 -65.76
CA PHE A 622 -0.05 -32.13 -65.47
C PHE A 622 -1.18 -32.48 -66.40
N VAL A 623 -1.09 -33.66 -67.02
CA VAL A 623 -2.07 -34.20 -67.97
C VAL A 623 -2.54 -35.57 -67.49
N ARG A 624 -3.85 -35.81 -67.49
CA ARG A 624 -4.46 -37.09 -67.11
C ARG A 624 -5.29 -37.65 -68.28
N PRO A 625 -4.69 -38.41 -69.22
CA PRO A 625 -5.44 -39.11 -70.25
C PRO A 625 -6.34 -40.20 -69.65
N THR A 626 -7.49 -40.41 -70.27
CA THR A 626 -8.43 -41.52 -70.00
C THR A 626 -8.39 -42.57 -71.11
N THR A 627 -7.76 -42.27 -72.26
CA THR A 627 -7.52 -43.22 -73.36
C THR A 627 -6.15 -42.99 -74.02
N ASP A 628 -5.57 -44.00 -74.69
CA ASP A 628 -4.30 -43.85 -75.43
C ASP A 628 -4.40 -42.94 -76.67
N SER A 629 -5.62 -42.58 -77.08
CA SER A 629 -5.91 -41.64 -78.17
C SER A 629 -5.98 -40.19 -77.73
N ASP A 630 -5.91 -39.91 -76.42
CA ASP A 630 -6.05 -38.55 -75.91
C ASP A 630 -4.85 -37.68 -76.30
N THR A 631 -5.14 -36.40 -76.53
CA THR A 631 -4.17 -35.40 -76.96
C THR A 631 -4.17 -34.18 -76.06
N VAL A 632 -3.04 -33.47 -76.02
CA VAL A 632 -2.90 -32.11 -75.47
C VAL A 632 -2.02 -31.32 -76.44
N TYR A 633 -2.34 -30.05 -76.67
CA TYR A 633 -1.60 -29.21 -77.61
C TYR A 633 -0.45 -28.47 -76.93
N LEU A 634 0.73 -28.54 -77.52
CA LEU A 634 1.86 -27.68 -77.19
C LEU A 634 1.53 -26.25 -77.63
N PRO A 635 2.00 -25.22 -76.90
CA PRO A 635 1.87 -23.85 -77.37
C PRO A 635 2.82 -23.61 -78.55
N THR A 636 2.69 -22.46 -79.23
CA THR A 636 3.69 -22.03 -80.21
C THR A 636 5.07 -22.02 -79.57
N ALA A 637 6.05 -22.67 -80.20
CA ALA A 637 7.42 -22.72 -79.67
C ALA A 637 8.02 -21.32 -79.61
N ASN A 638 8.56 -20.95 -78.46
CA ASN A 638 9.27 -19.68 -78.24
C ASN A 638 10.73 -19.96 -77.93
N ALA A 639 11.62 -19.19 -78.54
CA ALA A 639 13.06 -19.38 -78.40
C ALA A 639 13.50 -19.28 -76.93
N GLY A 640 14.14 -20.34 -76.43
CA GLY A 640 14.71 -20.41 -75.07
C GLY A 640 13.70 -20.69 -73.96
N LEU A 641 12.39 -20.84 -74.25
CA LEU A 641 11.42 -21.24 -73.23
C LEU A 641 11.42 -22.74 -73.03
N ILE A 642 11.31 -23.16 -71.77
CA ILE A 642 11.24 -24.57 -71.38
C ILE A 642 9.83 -24.88 -70.88
N ILE A 643 9.27 -26.02 -71.28
CA ILE A 643 8.03 -26.56 -70.71
C ILE A 643 8.26 -27.97 -70.17
N LYS A 644 7.66 -28.27 -69.02
CA LYS A 644 7.60 -29.62 -68.44
C LYS A 644 6.19 -30.13 -68.54
N VAL A 645 6.01 -31.36 -69.03
CA VAL A 645 4.70 -32.02 -69.11
C VAL A 645 4.78 -33.37 -68.43
N ARG A 646 3.89 -33.63 -67.47
CA ARG A 646 3.80 -34.91 -66.75
C ARG A 646 2.47 -35.60 -67.05
N ASN A 647 2.55 -36.82 -67.57
CA ASN A 647 1.40 -37.72 -67.64
C ASN A 647 1.19 -38.37 -66.26
N VAL A 648 0.10 -38.01 -65.58
CA VAL A 648 -0.25 -38.58 -64.26
C VAL A 648 -1.18 -39.80 -64.34
N ALA A 649 -1.56 -40.24 -65.54
CA ALA A 649 -2.26 -41.50 -65.70
C ALA A 649 -1.29 -42.65 -65.42
N SER A 650 -1.82 -43.69 -64.78
CA SER A 650 -1.10 -44.95 -64.52
C SER A 650 -1.14 -45.92 -65.71
N THR A 651 -2.06 -45.69 -66.65
CA THR A 651 -2.46 -46.71 -67.62
C THR A 651 -2.41 -46.22 -69.07
N TYR A 652 -2.81 -44.97 -69.32
CA TYR A 652 -2.92 -44.44 -70.68
C TYR A 652 -1.83 -43.44 -71.00
N SER A 653 -1.28 -43.57 -72.20
CA SER A 653 -0.38 -42.60 -72.80
C SER A 653 -1.16 -41.36 -73.26
N VAL A 654 -0.46 -40.23 -73.46
CA VAL A 654 -1.04 -39.02 -74.05
C VAL A 654 -0.16 -38.53 -75.18
N THR A 655 -0.77 -38.01 -76.25
CA THR A 655 -0.01 -37.40 -77.36
C THR A 655 0.06 -35.89 -77.19
N LEU A 656 1.27 -35.35 -77.10
CA LEU A 656 1.52 -33.91 -77.11
C LEU A 656 1.62 -33.45 -78.57
N VAL A 657 0.65 -32.67 -79.03
CA VAL A 657 0.49 -32.28 -80.44
C VAL A 657 1.01 -30.86 -80.66
N GLY A 658 1.88 -30.65 -81.64
CA GLY A 658 2.46 -29.35 -81.97
C GLY A 658 3.72 -29.48 -82.83
N SER A 659 4.34 -28.36 -83.19
CA SER A 659 5.62 -28.36 -83.92
C SER A 659 6.72 -28.95 -83.04
N TYR A 660 7.01 -30.23 -83.21
CA TYR A 660 7.99 -31.00 -82.45
C TYR A 660 9.03 -31.59 -83.41
N GLU A 661 10.27 -31.75 -82.98
CA GLU A 661 11.39 -32.16 -83.83
C GLU A 661 11.03 -33.33 -84.78
N GLY A 662 11.08 -33.06 -86.08
CA GLY A 662 10.86 -34.04 -87.16
C GLY A 662 9.44 -34.57 -87.33
N THR A 663 8.47 -34.17 -86.50
CA THR A 663 7.10 -34.72 -86.51
C THR A 663 6.04 -33.70 -86.03
N SER A 664 4.76 -34.08 -85.98
CA SER A 664 3.66 -33.21 -85.51
C SER A 664 3.31 -33.40 -84.03
N GLY A 665 4.12 -34.13 -83.27
CA GLY A 665 3.91 -34.35 -81.85
C GLY A 665 4.72 -35.51 -81.26
N VAL A 666 4.64 -35.66 -79.94
CA VAL A 666 5.37 -36.69 -79.19
C VAL A 666 4.44 -37.42 -78.22
N LYS A 667 4.57 -38.75 -78.14
CA LYS A 667 3.74 -39.59 -77.25
C LYS A 667 4.41 -39.74 -75.88
N LEU A 668 3.73 -39.31 -74.83
CA LEU A 668 4.18 -39.37 -73.44
C LEU A 668 3.52 -40.54 -72.70
N GLN A 669 4.33 -41.51 -72.29
CA GLN A 669 3.86 -42.73 -71.62
C GLN A 669 3.28 -42.45 -70.22
N PRO A 670 2.42 -43.35 -69.69
CA PRO A 670 1.87 -43.22 -68.34
C PRO A 670 2.96 -43.01 -67.28
N GLY A 671 2.78 -42.05 -66.38
CA GLY A 671 3.72 -41.76 -65.30
C GLY A 671 4.99 -40.98 -65.68
N ASN A 672 5.28 -40.81 -66.98
CA ASN A 672 6.47 -40.11 -67.47
C ASN A 672 6.33 -38.58 -67.39
N THR A 673 7.49 -37.92 -67.31
CA THR A 673 7.64 -36.47 -67.47
C THR A 673 8.58 -36.19 -68.64
N ILE A 674 8.22 -35.24 -69.50
CA ILE A 674 9.05 -34.73 -70.59
C ILE A 674 9.34 -33.25 -70.37
N GLU A 675 10.57 -32.83 -70.67
CA GLU A 675 11.05 -31.45 -70.65
C GLU A 675 11.44 -31.05 -72.07
N LEU A 676 10.81 -29.98 -72.56
CA LEU A 676 10.97 -29.48 -73.93
C LEU A 676 11.52 -28.06 -73.91
N ILE A 677 12.39 -27.71 -74.86
CA ILE A 677 12.86 -26.35 -75.13
C ILE A 677 12.39 -25.88 -76.52
N GLY A 678 11.97 -24.63 -76.66
CA GLY A 678 11.60 -24.04 -77.95
C GLY A 678 12.76 -23.30 -78.62
N ASP A 679 12.84 -23.34 -79.95
CA ASP A 679 13.78 -22.51 -80.73
C ASP A 679 13.12 -21.27 -81.39
N GLY A 680 11.82 -21.07 -81.16
CA GLY A 680 11.00 -20.05 -81.82
C GLY A 680 10.13 -20.58 -82.96
N SER A 681 10.29 -21.85 -83.34
CA SER A 681 9.53 -22.53 -84.40
C SER A 681 9.12 -23.96 -84.02
N THR A 682 9.98 -24.67 -83.31
CA THR A 682 9.88 -26.11 -83.01
C THR A 682 10.26 -26.38 -81.55
N TRP A 683 9.62 -27.37 -80.94
CA TRP A 683 9.95 -27.91 -79.62
C TRP A 683 10.92 -29.09 -79.74
N TYR A 684 11.96 -29.09 -78.91
CA TYR A 684 12.96 -30.15 -78.81
C TYR A 684 12.96 -30.75 -77.41
N THR A 685 13.16 -32.05 -77.31
CA THR A 685 13.29 -32.70 -76.00
C THR A 685 14.68 -32.44 -75.44
N ILE A 686 14.73 -31.91 -74.21
CA ILE A 686 15.98 -31.69 -73.46
C ILE A 686 16.05 -32.53 -72.18
N GLY A 687 14.97 -33.22 -71.83
CA GLY A 687 14.97 -34.16 -70.70
C GLY A 687 13.77 -35.10 -70.76
N HIS A 688 14.02 -36.38 -70.52
CA HIS A 688 12.96 -37.38 -70.35
C HIS A 688 13.18 -38.07 -69.00
N GLN A 689 12.22 -37.91 -68.08
CA GLN A 689 12.21 -38.66 -66.83
C GLN A 689 11.06 -39.66 -66.91
N GLY A 690 11.38 -40.94 -67.12
CA GLY A 690 10.43 -42.02 -66.89
C GLY A 690 10.00 -42.07 -65.41
N PRO A 691 9.08 -42.97 -65.03
CA PRO A 691 8.96 -43.33 -63.61
C PRO A 691 10.37 -43.64 -63.10
N ILE A 692 10.73 -43.12 -61.91
CA ILE A 692 11.93 -43.56 -61.19
C ILE A 692 11.70 -45.03 -60.87
N ASN A 693 11.97 -45.88 -61.85
CA ASN A 693 12.14 -47.30 -61.67
C ASN A 693 13.61 -47.44 -61.28
N ILE A 694 13.84 -47.74 -60.00
CA ILE A 694 15.12 -48.22 -59.51
C ILE A 694 15.35 -49.56 -60.23
N ARG A 695 15.96 -49.54 -61.42
CA ARG A 695 16.39 -50.77 -62.09
C ARG A 695 17.80 -51.12 -61.59
N PRO A 696 18.14 -52.40 -61.46
CA PRO A 696 19.45 -52.80 -60.96
C PRO A 696 20.56 -52.28 -61.86
N ASN A 697 21.66 -51.84 -61.24
CA ASN A 697 22.91 -51.57 -61.95
C ASN A 697 23.64 -52.90 -62.18
N VAL A 698 24.32 -53.04 -63.31
CA VAL A 698 25.09 -54.26 -63.62
C VAL A 698 26.51 -53.89 -64.01
N THR A 699 27.48 -54.62 -63.47
CA THR A 699 28.88 -54.56 -63.90
C THR A 699 29.08 -55.53 -65.05
N ILE A 700 29.60 -55.02 -66.17
CA ILE A 700 29.86 -55.80 -67.38
C ILE A 700 31.37 -55.90 -67.59
N SER A 701 31.87 -57.12 -67.78
CA SER A 701 33.27 -57.36 -68.12
C SER A 701 33.56 -56.94 -69.57
N VAL A 702 34.81 -56.56 -69.85
CA VAL A 702 35.31 -56.31 -71.21
C VAL A 702 35.02 -57.54 -72.09
N GLY A 703 34.56 -57.31 -73.32
CA GLY A 703 34.08 -58.34 -74.26
C GLY A 703 32.64 -58.78 -74.03
N GLY A 704 31.97 -58.31 -72.97
CA GLY A 704 30.58 -58.62 -72.66
C GLY A 704 29.55 -57.81 -73.47
N THR A 705 28.29 -58.21 -73.39
CA THR A 705 27.15 -57.49 -73.98
C THR A 705 26.44 -56.66 -72.92
N LEU A 706 26.14 -55.39 -73.26
CA LEU A 706 25.43 -54.47 -72.37
C LEU A 706 23.97 -54.91 -72.20
N VAL A 707 23.41 -54.69 -71.01
CA VAL A 707 22.05 -55.12 -70.68
C VAL A 707 21.10 -53.94 -70.85
N PRO A 708 20.12 -53.99 -71.77
CA PRO A 708 19.28 -52.84 -72.07
C PRO A 708 18.07 -52.72 -71.11
N THR A 709 17.92 -53.66 -70.17
CA THR A 709 16.90 -53.65 -69.13
C THR A 709 17.38 -53.04 -67.80
N THR A 710 18.66 -52.67 -67.68
CA THR A 710 19.26 -52.07 -66.47
C THR A 710 19.34 -50.55 -66.56
N SER A 711 19.37 -49.85 -65.42
CA SER A 711 19.49 -48.37 -65.40
C SER A 711 20.89 -47.91 -65.86
N ILE A 712 21.95 -48.56 -65.36
CA ILE A 712 23.34 -48.23 -65.67
C ILE A 712 24.16 -49.51 -65.83
N ASN A 713 24.91 -49.60 -66.93
CA ASN A 713 25.94 -50.59 -67.18
C ASN A 713 27.31 -50.00 -66.81
N PHE A 714 27.98 -50.58 -65.81
CA PHE A 714 29.33 -50.19 -65.41
C PHE A 714 30.36 -51.07 -66.09
N VAL A 715 31.32 -50.46 -66.79
CA VAL A 715 32.42 -51.18 -67.45
C VAL A 715 33.73 -50.55 -66.98
N THR A 716 34.72 -51.37 -66.63
CA THR A 716 36.06 -50.88 -66.30
C THR A 716 37.02 -51.31 -67.39
N SER A 717 37.42 -50.39 -68.28
CA SER A 717 38.44 -50.69 -69.29
C SER A 717 39.85 -50.63 -68.69
N THR A 718 40.67 -51.58 -69.12
CA THR A 718 42.08 -51.74 -68.75
C THR A 718 43.02 -51.44 -69.91
N ALA A 719 42.50 -51.30 -71.13
CA ALA A 719 43.20 -50.83 -72.32
C ALA A 719 42.24 -50.07 -73.24
N SER A 720 42.75 -49.10 -74.02
CA SER A 720 41.92 -48.30 -74.96
C SER A 720 41.36 -49.10 -76.15
N THR A 721 41.74 -50.38 -76.28
CA THR A 721 41.18 -51.33 -77.26
C THR A 721 40.02 -52.14 -76.70
N ASP A 722 39.72 -52.00 -75.41
CA ASP A 722 38.66 -52.78 -74.76
C ASP A 722 37.31 -52.43 -75.34
N THR A 723 36.56 -53.47 -75.70
CA THR A 723 35.29 -53.38 -76.41
C THR A 723 34.18 -54.01 -75.58
N VAL A 724 32.98 -53.44 -75.63
CA VAL A 724 31.73 -54.09 -75.18
C VAL A 724 30.69 -53.99 -76.30
N THR A 725 29.79 -54.96 -76.36
CA THR A 725 28.77 -55.00 -77.42
C THR A 725 27.47 -54.34 -76.96
N VAL A 726 26.97 -53.41 -77.76
CA VAL A 726 25.65 -52.82 -77.62
C VAL A 726 24.61 -53.86 -78.09
N PRO A 727 23.60 -54.20 -77.27
CA PRO A 727 22.63 -55.24 -77.58
C PRO A 727 21.77 -54.86 -78.78
N THR A 728 21.14 -55.83 -79.44
CA THR A 728 20.05 -55.55 -80.39
C THR A 728 18.85 -55.04 -79.62
N GLY A 729 18.39 -53.82 -79.92
CA GLY A 729 17.21 -53.25 -79.25
C GLY A 729 15.94 -54.01 -79.60
N THR A 730 15.03 -54.18 -78.62
CA THR A 730 13.77 -54.92 -78.81
C THR A 730 12.55 -54.02 -78.82
N THR A 731 12.66 -52.76 -78.41
CA THR A 731 11.52 -51.84 -78.30
C THR A 731 11.98 -50.39 -78.47
N THR A 732 11.40 -49.66 -79.44
CA THR A 732 11.63 -48.22 -79.61
C THR A 732 11.31 -47.49 -78.30
N GLY A 733 12.20 -46.63 -77.82
CA GLY A 733 12.04 -45.98 -76.52
C GLY A 733 12.90 -46.54 -75.39
N GLN A 734 13.56 -47.69 -75.61
CA GLN A 734 14.46 -48.26 -74.63
C GLN A 734 15.72 -47.41 -74.50
N SER A 735 16.07 -47.01 -73.27
CA SER A 735 17.34 -46.34 -72.97
C SER A 735 18.07 -47.02 -71.81
N PHE A 736 19.39 -46.87 -71.80
CA PHE A 736 20.26 -47.22 -70.69
C PHE A 736 21.53 -46.37 -70.71
N ILE A 737 22.17 -46.23 -69.56
CA ILE A 737 23.45 -45.52 -69.44
C ILE A 737 24.60 -46.52 -69.45
N VAL A 738 25.69 -46.21 -70.16
CA VAL A 738 26.98 -46.89 -70.04
C VAL A 738 27.95 -45.94 -69.35
N ARG A 739 28.66 -46.42 -68.33
CA ARG A 739 29.72 -45.66 -67.67
C ARG A 739 31.03 -46.42 -67.73
N ASN A 740 32.05 -45.76 -68.29
CA ASN A 740 33.42 -46.22 -68.23
C ASN A 740 34.03 -45.78 -66.89
N LEU A 741 34.31 -46.75 -66.01
CA LEU A 741 34.92 -46.52 -64.69
C LEU A 741 36.44 -46.38 -64.78
N SER A 742 37.05 -46.65 -65.95
CA SER A 742 38.47 -46.44 -66.14
C SER A 742 38.80 -44.95 -66.08
N SER A 743 39.78 -44.56 -65.27
CA SER A 743 40.30 -43.18 -65.24
C SER A 743 41.34 -42.90 -66.32
N SER A 744 41.75 -43.92 -67.09
CA SER A 744 42.94 -43.83 -67.94
C SER A 744 42.76 -44.37 -69.36
N TYR A 745 41.76 -45.23 -69.59
CA TYR A 745 41.54 -45.86 -70.89
C TYR A 745 40.15 -45.57 -71.40
N SER A 746 40.01 -45.34 -72.71
CA SER A 746 38.71 -45.28 -73.36
C SER A 746 38.08 -46.68 -73.43
N LEU A 747 36.80 -46.74 -73.76
CA LEU A 747 36.03 -47.95 -73.96
C LEU A 747 35.30 -47.86 -75.30
N ILE A 748 35.39 -48.91 -76.11
CA ILE A 748 34.71 -48.96 -77.41
C ILE A 748 33.38 -49.69 -77.26
N LEU A 749 32.28 -49.03 -77.62
CA LEU A 749 30.94 -49.61 -77.70
C LEU A 749 30.72 -50.08 -79.14
N SER A 750 30.68 -51.39 -79.37
CA SER A 750 30.55 -52.01 -80.70
C SER A 750 29.13 -52.50 -80.96
N GLY A 751 28.61 -52.40 -82.18
CA GLY A 751 27.27 -52.88 -82.55
C GLY A 751 26.48 -51.88 -83.39
N SER A 752 25.15 -52.03 -83.43
CA SER A 752 24.24 -51.14 -84.18
C SER A 752 24.05 -49.80 -83.45
N VAL A 753 25.08 -48.96 -83.49
CA VAL A 753 25.06 -47.56 -83.02
C VAL A 753 24.90 -46.60 -84.20
N GLU A 754 24.34 -45.42 -83.98
CA GLU A 754 24.07 -44.46 -85.06
C GLU A 754 25.34 -44.05 -85.82
N GLY A 755 25.31 -44.16 -87.15
CA GLY A 755 26.32 -43.62 -88.05
C GLY A 755 27.68 -44.33 -88.07
N ALA A 756 27.91 -45.35 -87.23
CA ALA A 756 29.18 -46.05 -87.14
C ALA A 756 29.02 -47.51 -86.68
N THR A 757 30.05 -48.34 -86.87
CA THR A 757 30.10 -49.71 -86.34
C THR A 757 30.52 -49.76 -84.86
N SER A 758 31.03 -48.64 -84.34
CA SER A 758 31.40 -48.49 -82.93
C SER A 758 31.42 -47.02 -82.48
N LEU A 759 31.33 -46.80 -81.18
CA LEU A 759 31.41 -45.49 -80.52
C LEU A 759 32.43 -45.55 -79.38
N THR A 760 33.34 -44.59 -79.31
CA THR A 760 34.34 -44.52 -78.23
C THR A 760 33.83 -43.67 -77.07
N LEU A 761 33.90 -44.23 -75.86
CA LEU A 761 33.60 -43.57 -74.60
C LEU A 761 34.90 -43.29 -73.84
N ASP A 762 35.19 -42.03 -73.58
CA ASP A 762 36.41 -41.62 -72.87
C ASP A 762 36.48 -42.20 -71.45
N ALA A 763 37.69 -42.17 -70.89
CA ALA A 763 37.95 -42.52 -69.50
C ALA A 763 37.09 -41.67 -68.55
N GLY A 764 36.38 -42.31 -67.62
CA GLY A 764 35.56 -41.68 -66.58
C GLY A 764 34.20 -41.17 -67.07
N SER A 765 33.96 -41.20 -68.38
CA SER A 765 32.76 -40.67 -69.02
C SER A 765 31.59 -41.65 -68.95
N SER A 766 30.39 -41.09 -69.10
CA SER A 766 29.16 -41.84 -69.26
C SER A 766 28.38 -41.35 -70.45
N ILE A 767 27.65 -42.25 -71.09
CA ILE A 767 26.77 -41.94 -72.21
C ILE A 767 25.44 -42.64 -72.04
N GLU A 768 24.34 -41.93 -72.31
CA GLU A 768 23.02 -42.53 -72.41
C GLU A 768 22.75 -42.90 -73.87
N LEU A 769 22.41 -44.17 -74.10
CA LEU A 769 22.03 -44.67 -75.42
C LEU A 769 20.52 -44.90 -75.44
N TYR A 770 19.89 -44.51 -76.54
CA TYR A 770 18.46 -44.71 -76.79
C TYR A 770 18.23 -45.44 -78.10
N TYR A 771 17.31 -46.41 -78.09
CA TYR A 771 16.95 -47.19 -79.26
C TYR A 771 15.78 -46.57 -80.02
N ASN A 772 16.02 -46.15 -81.26
CA ASN A 772 14.98 -45.58 -82.13
C ASN A 772 14.11 -46.62 -82.88
N GLY A 773 14.42 -47.91 -82.75
CA GLY A 773 13.78 -48.99 -83.52
C GLY A 773 14.65 -49.57 -84.62
N THR A 774 15.79 -48.96 -84.93
CA THR A 774 16.77 -49.44 -85.92
C THR A 774 18.17 -49.57 -85.32
N TYR A 775 18.65 -48.54 -84.62
CA TYR A 775 19.96 -48.50 -83.98
C TYR A 775 19.90 -47.72 -82.66
N TRP A 776 20.97 -47.81 -81.87
CA TRP A 776 21.15 -47.04 -80.64
C TRP A 776 21.84 -45.71 -80.95
N TYR A 777 21.24 -44.60 -80.56
CA TYR A 777 21.85 -43.29 -80.70
C TYR A 777 22.15 -42.66 -79.33
N PRO A 778 23.22 -41.86 -79.21
CA PRO A 778 23.53 -41.17 -77.97
C PRO A 778 22.61 -39.98 -77.75
N ILE A 779 22.03 -39.84 -76.55
CA ILE A 779 21.27 -38.65 -76.18
C ILE A 779 22.26 -37.58 -75.70
N SER A 780 22.27 -36.42 -76.37
CA SER A 780 23.16 -35.31 -76.07
C SER A 780 22.81 -34.67 -74.72
N GLY A 781 23.71 -34.79 -73.74
CA GLY A 781 23.53 -34.22 -72.40
C GLY A 781 24.62 -34.58 -71.40
N TYR A 782 25.36 -35.66 -71.63
CA TYR A 782 26.59 -35.98 -70.90
C TYR A 782 27.75 -35.93 -71.88
N SER A 783 28.72 -35.06 -71.63
CA SER A 783 29.83 -34.73 -72.52
C SER A 783 30.70 -35.95 -72.88
N PRO A 784 30.93 -36.20 -74.18
CA PRO A 784 32.25 -36.60 -74.64
C PRO A 784 32.72 -35.68 -75.77
N ASN A 785 34.00 -35.32 -75.76
CA ASN A 785 34.66 -34.84 -76.96
C ASN A 785 34.73 -36.01 -77.95
N VAL A 786 33.74 -36.12 -78.84
CA VAL A 786 33.78 -37.11 -79.92
C VAL A 786 34.90 -36.73 -80.88
N VAL A 787 36.04 -37.42 -80.78
CA VAL A 787 37.04 -37.46 -81.85
C VAL A 787 36.52 -38.47 -82.86
N SER A 788 35.98 -37.99 -83.97
CA SER A 788 35.76 -38.84 -85.15
C SER A 788 37.12 -39.20 -85.75
N SER A 789 37.39 -40.49 -85.92
CA SER A 789 38.47 -40.97 -86.79
C SER A 789 37.88 -41.90 -87.85
N SER A 790 37.90 -41.39 -89.10
CA SER A 790 37.56 -41.97 -90.41
C SER A 790 36.22 -42.68 -90.56
#